data_AF-A0A1W2TW21-F1
#
_entry.id   AF-A0A1W2TW21-F1
#
_cell.length_a   1.000
_cell.length_b   1.000
_cell.length_c   1.000
_cell.angle_alpha   90.00
_cell.angle_beta   90.00
_cell.angle_gamma   90.00
#
_symmetry.space_group_name_H-M   'P 1'
#
loop_
_entity.id
_entity.type
_entity.pdbx_description
1 polymer ?
#
loop_
_entity_poly.entity_id
_entity_poly.type
_entity_poly.pdbx_seq_one_letter_code
_entity_poly.pdbx_strand_id
1 'polypeptide(L)'
;MESLRQTFKRCKAENRAALVTYVTAGFPKPELMPGILLGMQKGGADVIEVGVPFTDPIADGPTIQTSNTVALANGVTIHSTLEMVKDARDQGLTVPVLLMGYYNPLLSYGEEALLSHSKAAGINGFIVCDLPPEEAVSFRKFCSRGGLSYVPLIAPATSDARMKLLCALADSFIYVVSRQGVTGALGTLNANLPSLLERVKKYSGDKPAAVGFGVSTREHFQSVAAIADGVVIGSQIVTILQNAEAGKHDEVVREYCAYVAGRTGESQTTREVGVIEAVSAAKEPAGEDVTVNGTITEEEDAALVAQLAGLHGIIPERFGEFGGQYVPESLMDCLSQLEEGFNAIKDDPKFWEEYRSYYPWIGRPGHLQYAERLTEYAGGAKIWLKREDLNHTGSHKINNALGQILLARRLGKTKIIAETGAGQHGVATATVCAKFGMECTVFMGAEDVRRQALNVFRMRLLGAKVIAVECGSKTLRDAVNEALRAWVVRLEDTHYIIGSAIGPHPFPTIVRTFQSVIGNETKAQLMEKRGKLPDAIVACVGGGSNAVGMFYPFANDPSVKLLGVEAGGDGVDTERHSATLTAGSKGVLHGVRTYVLQNEHGQINDTHSVSAGLDYPGVGPELSSWKDNERAKFVAATDAQAFLGFKLLSELEGIIPALESAHGIYGAIELAKTMKKDEDLVICLSGRGDKDVQSVADELPKLGPQIGWDLRF
;
A
#
# COMPACT_ATOMS: atom_id res chain seq x y z
N MET A 1 -26.25 2.07 -13.78
CA MET A 1 -25.80 1.67 -15.12
C MET A 1 -26.44 2.48 -16.27
N GLU A 2 -27.72 2.28 -16.62
CA GLU A 2 -28.28 2.86 -17.87
C GLU A 2 -28.26 4.41 -17.93
N SER A 3 -28.46 5.10 -16.81
CA SER A 3 -28.37 6.57 -16.74
C SER A 3 -27.01 7.12 -17.20
N LEU A 4 -25.91 6.44 -16.87
CA LEU A 4 -24.56 6.79 -17.31
C LEU A 4 -24.41 6.60 -18.82
N ARG A 5 -24.90 5.47 -19.37
CA ARG A 5 -24.89 5.21 -20.81
C ARG A 5 -25.68 6.26 -21.59
N GLN A 6 -26.83 6.68 -21.05
CA GLN A 6 -27.65 7.75 -21.63
C GLN A 6 -26.97 9.12 -21.58
N THR A 7 -26.28 9.45 -20.48
CA THR A 7 -25.47 10.66 -20.39
C THR A 7 -24.43 10.74 -21.51
N PHE A 8 -23.59 9.71 -21.70
CA PHE A 8 -22.56 9.74 -22.74
C PHE A 8 -23.18 9.74 -24.16
N LYS A 9 -24.26 9.00 -24.39
CA LYS A 9 -25.03 9.06 -25.66
C LYS A 9 -25.56 10.47 -25.94
N ARG A 10 -26.09 11.17 -24.93
CA ARG A 10 -26.56 12.56 -25.03
C ARG A 10 -25.42 13.51 -25.38
N CYS A 11 -24.30 13.45 -24.65
CA CYS A 11 -23.15 14.33 -24.89
C CYS A 11 -22.59 14.13 -26.32
N LYS A 12 -22.50 12.88 -26.78
CA LYS A 12 -22.10 12.53 -28.15
C LYS A 12 -23.08 13.07 -29.20
N ALA A 13 -24.40 13.01 -28.95
CA ALA A 13 -25.42 13.60 -29.83
C ALA A 13 -25.39 15.14 -29.82
N GLU A 14 -24.99 15.75 -28.71
CA GLU A 14 -24.74 17.19 -28.56
C GLU A 14 -23.35 17.63 -29.08
N ASN A 15 -22.59 16.72 -29.69
CA ASN A 15 -21.22 16.91 -30.21
C ASN A 15 -20.25 17.55 -29.19
N ARG A 16 -20.27 17.05 -27.95
CA ARG A 16 -19.40 17.50 -26.86
C ARG A 16 -18.97 16.33 -25.96
N ALA A 17 -17.84 16.50 -25.27
CA ALA A 17 -17.47 15.61 -24.17
C ALA A 17 -18.40 15.81 -22.95
N ALA A 18 -18.59 14.73 -22.18
CA ALA A 18 -19.25 14.79 -20.88
C ALA A 18 -18.34 15.46 -19.83
N LEU A 19 -18.87 16.37 -19.02
CA LEU A 19 -18.15 16.90 -17.85
C LEU A 19 -18.37 15.98 -16.65
N VAL A 20 -17.31 15.33 -16.18
CA VAL A 20 -17.31 14.50 -14.97
C VAL A 20 -16.62 15.28 -13.84
N THR A 21 -17.27 15.43 -12.69
CA THR A 21 -16.76 16.23 -11.57
C THR A 21 -16.59 15.41 -10.31
N TYR A 22 -15.47 15.53 -9.61
CA TYR A 22 -15.21 14.84 -8.34
C TYR A 22 -15.26 15.79 -7.13
N VAL A 23 -15.75 15.29 -6.00
CA VAL A 23 -15.62 15.90 -4.67
C VAL A 23 -15.58 14.85 -3.56
N THR A 24 -14.73 15.03 -2.55
CA THR A 24 -14.72 14.17 -1.35
C THR A 24 -15.98 14.39 -0.52
N ALA A 25 -16.64 13.30 -0.10
CA ALA A 25 -17.85 13.36 0.70
C ALA A 25 -17.63 14.14 2.01
N GLY A 26 -18.53 15.08 2.30
CA GLY A 26 -18.47 15.92 3.49
C GLY A 26 -17.27 16.86 3.58
N PHE A 27 -16.62 17.16 2.44
CA PHE A 27 -15.67 18.27 2.32
C PHE A 27 -16.34 19.54 1.75
N PRO A 28 -16.10 20.73 2.33
CA PRO A 28 -15.36 20.98 3.57
C PRO A 28 -16.15 20.64 4.84
N LYS A 29 -17.48 20.46 4.73
CA LYS A 29 -18.35 19.96 5.80
C LYS A 29 -19.51 19.09 5.27
N PRO A 30 -20.02 18.11 6.05
CA PRO A 30 -21.15 17.26 5.65
C PRO A 30 -22.41 18.02 5.25
N GLU A 31 -22.82 19.02 6.02
CA GLU A 31 -24.07 19.77 5.79
C GLU A 31 -24.08 20.60 4.50
N LEU A 32 -22.92 20.83 3.90
CA LEU A 32 -22.77 21.57 2.64
C LEU A 32 -22.83 20.65 1.41
N MET A 33 -22.69 19.34 1.58
CA MET A 33 -22.55 18.38 0.49
C MET A 33 -23.75 18.39 -0.48
N PRO A 34 -25.03 18.42 -0.04
CA PRO A 34 -26.17 18.47 -0.97
C PRO A 34 -26.15 19.74 -1.83
N GLY A 35 -25.82 20.89 -1.24
CA GLY A 35 -25.69 22.16 -1.95
C GLY A 35 -24.57 22.13 -2.99
N ILE A 36 -23.40 21.57 -2.65
CA ILE A 36 -22.27 21.42 -3.56
C ILE A 36 -22.62 20.51 -4.76
N LEU A 37 -23.27 19.37 -4.53
CA LEU A 37 -23.72 18.47 -5.61
C LEU A 37 -24.72 19.15 -6.56
N LEU A 38 -25.68 19.91 -6.01
CA LEU A 38 -26.62 20.70 -6.79
C LEU A 38 -25.93 21.85 -7.54
N GLY A 39 -24.89 22.45 -6.94
CA GLY A 39 -24.04 23.46 -7.57
C GLY A 39 -23.34 22.91 -8.81
N MET A 40 -22.70 21.74 -8.70
CA MET A 40 -22.08 21.02 -9.83
C MET A 40 -23.09 20.75 -10.96
N GLN A 41 -24.27 20.21 -10.63
CA GLN A 41 -25.34 19.97 -11.60
C GLN A 41 -25.78 21.26 -12.30
N LYS A 42 -26.02 22.34 -11.54
CA LYS A 42 -26.42 23.66 -12.09
C LYS A 42 -25.31 24.26 -12.98
N GLY A 43 -24.05 24.08 -12.61
CA GLY A 43 -22.89 24.51 -13.39
C GLY A 43 -22.72 23.70 -14.68
N GLY A 44 -23.12 22.43 -14.68
CA GLY A 44 -23.22 21.61 -15.88
C GLY A 44 -22.50 20.28 -15.87
N ALA A 45 -22.19 19.73 -14.69
CA ALA A 45 -21.72 18.36 -14.56
C ALA A 45 -22.72 17.38 -15.20
N ASP A 46 -22.22 16.45 -15.99
CA ASP A 46 -22.97 15.36 -16.62
C ASP A 46 -22.92 14.07 -15.79
N VAL A 47 -21.87 13.90 -14.98
CA VAL A 47 -21.68 12.84 -13.98
C VAL A 47 -20.94 13.44 -12.78
N ILE A 48 -21.30 13.05 -11.56
CA ILE A 48 -20.58 13.45 -10.34
C ILE A 48 -19.98 12.22 -9.65
N GLU A 49 -18.70 12.29 -9.31
CA GLU A 49 -17.98 11.32 -8.49
C GLU A 49 -17.94 11.83 -7.04
N VAL A 50 -18.46 11.04 -6.12
CA VAL A 50 -18.43 11.33 -4.67
C VAL A 50 -17.37 10.42 -4.04
N GLY A 51 -16.29 11.04 -3.60
CA GLY A 51 -15.15 10.36 -2.99
C GLY A 51 -15.45 9.92 -1.57
N VAL A 52 -15.48 8.60 -1.32
CA VAL A 52 -15.50 8.03 0.03
C VAL A 52 -14.11 8.27 0.65
N PRO A 53 -14.01 9.00 1.76
CA PRO A 53 -12.71 9.31 2.36
C PRO A 53 -12.07 8.07 2.99
N PHE A 54 -10.75 7.97 2.86
CA PHE A 54 -9.97 6.86 3.39
C PHE A 54 -8.64 7.36 3.99
N THR A 55 -8.17 6.69 5.05
CA THR A 55 -6.90 6.96 5.75
C THR A 55 -5.64 6.57 4.97
N ASP A 56 -5.72 5.59 4.06
CA ASP A 56 -4.57 5.08 3.28
C ASP A 56 -4.74 5.25 1.75
N PRO A 57 -4.99 6.46 1.21
CA PRO A 57 -5.42 6.62 -0.17
C PRO A 57 -4.23 6.67 -1.15
N ILE A 58 -3.73 5.50 -1.57
CA ILE A 58 -2.48 5.35 -2.35
C ILE A 58 -2.46 6.19 -3.66
N ALA A 59 -3.56 6.24 -4.41
CA ALA A 59 -3.65 6.97 -5.70
C ALA A 59 -3.78 8.50 -5.54
N ASP A 60 -4.27 8.96 -4.39
CA ASP A 60 -4.70 10.34 -4.20
C ASP A 60 -3.48 11.26 -4.10
N GLY A 61 -3.51 12.38 -4.84
CA GLY A 61 -2.51 13.44 -4.63
C GLY A 61 -2.80 14.30 -3.41
N PRO A 62 -1.86 15.18 -2.99
CA PRO A 62 -1.93 15.91 -1.72
C PRO A 62 -3.23 16.70 -1.48
N THR A 63 -3.81 17.28 -2.53
CA THR A 63 -5.10 18.00 -2.44
C THR A 63 -6.25 17.09 -2.00
N ILE A 64 -6.34 15.88 -2.55
CA ILE A 64 -7.42 14.93 -2.21
C ILE A 64 -7.15 14.24 -0.87
N GLN A 65 -5.87 13.96 -0.55
CA GLN A 65 -5.48 13.51 0.80
C GLN A 65 -5.91 14.53 1.88
N THR A 66 -5.76 15.83 1.59
CA THR A 66 -6.18 16.91 2.49
C THR A 66 -7.70 16.93 2.68
N SER A 67 -8.49 16.80 1.61
CA SER A 67 -9.96 16.74 1.75
C SER A 67 -10.44 15.46 2.42
N ASN A 68 -9.79 14.31 2.20
CA ASN A 68 -10.05 13.08 2.94
C ASN A 68 -9.78 13.27 4.44
N THR A 69 -8.66 13.92 4.81
CA THR A 69 -8.29 14.18 6.21
C THR A 69 -9.36 15.05 6.91
N VAL A 70 -9.83 16.10 6.25
CA VAL A 70 -10.90 16.97 6.77
C VAL A 70 -12.24 16.22 6.86
N ALA A 71 -12.59 15.41 5.86
CA ALA A 71 -13.81 14.60 5.87
C ALA A 71 -13.80 13.56 7.01
N LEU A 72 -12.68 12.88 7.25
CA LEU A 72 -12.52 11.94 8.36
C LEU A 72 -12.61 12.66 9.71
N ALA A 73 -12.00 13.84 9.86
CA ALA A 73 -12.13 14.67 11.06
C ALA A 73 -13.58 15.17 11.30
N ASN A 74 -14.38 15.30 10.23
CA ASN A 74 -15.81 15.56 10.31
C ASN A 74 -16.67 14.30 10.60
N GLY A 75 -16.04 13.13 10.82
CA GLY A 75 -16.75 11.87 11.10
C GLY A 75 -17.44 11.24 9.88
N VAL A 76 -17.01 11.56 8.66
CA VAL A 76 -17.64 11.05 7.43
C VAL A 76 -17.39 9.55 7.27
N THR A 77 -18.48 8.80 7.07
CA THR A 77 -18.50 7.37 6.80
C THR A 77 -19.16 7.07 5.45
N ILE A 78 -19.17 5.81 5.01
CA ILE A 78 -19.98 5.38 3.86
C ILE A 78 -21.47 5.65 4.12
N HIS A 79 -21.96 5.41 5.35
CA HIS A 79 -23.36 5.68 5.70
C HIS A 79 -23.73 7.15 5.49
N SER A 80 -22.98 8.07 6.09
CA SER A 80 -23.23 9.51 5.93
C SER A 80 -23.00 9.98 4.49
N THR A 81 -22.11 9.32 3.73
CA THR A 81 -21.93 9.59 2.29
C THR A 81 -23.19 9.25 1.49
N LEU A 82 -23.82 8.11 1.78
CA LEU A 82 -25.10 7.72 1.17
C LEU A 82 -26.24 8.66 1.57
N GLU A 83 -26.29 9.09 2.84
CA GLU A 83 -27.27 10.08 3.31
C GLU A 83 -27.09 11.44 2.61
N MET A 84 -25.86 11.97 2.53
CA MET A 84 -25.57 13.22 1.82
C MET A 84 -25.99 13.19 0.35
N VAL A 85 -25.84 12.05 -0.34
CA VAL A 85 -26.32 11.92 -1.73
C VAL A 85 -27.84 11.81 -1.78
N LYS A 86 -28.48 11.08 -0.86
CA LYS A 86 -29.93 10.98 -0.76
C LYS A 86 -30.58 12.34 -0.51
N ASP A 87 -30.04 13.13 0.42
CA ASP A 87 -30.51 14.50 0.69
C ASP A 87 -30.40 15.39 -0.56
N ALA A 88 -29.36 15.20 -1.37
CA ALA A 88 -29.21 15.88 -2.65
C ALA A 88 -30.25 15.41 -3.69
N ARG A 89 -30.58 14.11 -3.74
CA ARG A 89 -31.66 13.56 -4.59
C ARG A 89 -33.01 14.17 -4.21
N ASP A 90 -33.33 14.21 -2.93
CA ASP A 90 -34.58 14.78 -2.40
C ASP A 90 -34.69 16.30 -2.68
N GLN A 91 -33.55 16.98 -2.83
CA GLN A 91 -33.45 18.39 -3.25
C GLN A 91 -33.34 18.60 -4.79
N GLY A 92 -33.48 17.55 -5.60
CA GLY A 92 -33.55 17.65 -7.07
C GLY A 92 -32.26 17.35 -7.83
N LEU A 93 -31.30 16.64 -7.22
CA LEU A 93 -30.14 16.10 -7.95
C LEU A 93 -30.59 14.96 -8.89
N THR A 94 -30.45 15.16 -10.19
CA THR A 94 -30.83 14.21 -11.26
C THR A 94 -29.62 13.68 -12.03
N VAL A 95 -28.48 14.39 -12.00
CA VAL A 95 -27.21 13.96 -12.60
C VAL A 95 -26.76 12.61 -12.01
N PRO A 96 -26.26 11.66 -12.83
CA PRO A 96 -25.72 10.41 -12.33
C PRO A 96 -24.59 10.61 -11.32
N VAL A 97 -24.63 9.86 -10.21
CA VAL A 97 -23.62 9.87 -9.15
C VAL A 97 -22.88 8.53 -9.11
N LEU A 98 -21.56 8.57 -9.05
CA LEU A 98 -20.68 7.44 -8.78
C LEU A 98 -20.10 7.57 -7.36
N LEU A 99 -19.99 6.45 -6.63
CA LEU A 99 -19.09 6.41 -5.49
C LEU A 99 -17.67 6.09 -5.98
N MET A 100 -16.70 6.89 -5.58
CA MET A 100 -15.29 6.67 -5.86
C MET A 100 -14.54 6.42 -4.56
N GLY A 101 -13.69 5.40 -4.49
CA GLY A 101 -12.95 5.10 -3.25
C GLY A 101 -12.01 3.90 -3.35
N TYR A 102 -11.54 3.45 -2.20
CA TYR A 102 -10.63 2.31 -2.05
C TYR A 102 -11.40 1.09 -1.56
N TYR A 103 -10.91 -0.11 -1.81
CA TYR A 103 -11.64 -1.33 -1.51
C TYR A 103 -11.80 -1.58 -0.01
N ASN A 104 -10.89 -1.12 0.85
CA ASN A 104 -10.93 -1.46 2.27
C ASN A 104 -12.18 -0.94 3.04
N PRO A 105 -12.60 0.34 2.93
CA PRO A 105 -13.86 0.78 3.51
C PRO A 105 -15.08 0.05 2.93
N LEU A 106 -15.07 -0.23 1.62
CA LEU A 106 -16.17 -0.92 0.92
C LEU A 106 -16.32 -2.37 1.38
N LEU A 107 -15.20 -3.09 1.54
CA LEU A 107 -15.12 -4.43 2.10
C LEU A 107 -15.62 -4.46 3.55
N SER A 108 -15.21 -3.48 4.37
CA SER A 108 -15.60 -3.38 5.78
C SER A 108 -17.09 -3.09 5.97
N TYR A 109 -17.71 -2.36 5.04
CA TYR A 109 -19.16 -2.12 5.02
C TYR A 109 -19.96 -3.36 4.59
N GLY A 110 -19.32 -4.31 3.89
CA GLY A 110 -19.95 -5.49 3.31
C GLY A 110 -20.59 -5.22 1.94
N GLU A 111 -20.16 -5.95 0.92
CA GLU A 111 -20.50 -5.69 -0.49
C GLU A 111 -22.02 -5.71 -0.78
N GLU A 112 -22.76 -6.70 -0.26
CA GLU A 112 -24.20 -6.79 -0.50
C GLU A 112 -24.98 -5.62 0.14
N ALA A 113 -24.61 -5.23 1.37
CA ALA A 113 -25.20 -4.10 2.07
C ALA A 113 -24.85 -2.78 1.37
N LEU A 114 -23.59 -2.59 0.99
CA LEU A 114 -23.10 -1.44 0.23
C LEU A 114 -23.93 -1.22 -1.02
N LEU A 115 -24.16 -2.27 -1.82
CA LEU A 115 -24.87 -2.18 -3.09
C LEU A 115 -26.37 -1.93 -2.91
N SER A 116 -27.00 -2.57 -1.94
CA SER A 116 -28.40 -2.34 -1.57
C SER A 116 -28.63 -0.88 -1.15
N HIS A 117 -27.81 -0.38 -0.22
CA HIS A 117 -27.93 0.98 0.32
C HIS A 117 -27.52 2.04 -0.70
N SER A 118 -26.50 1.78 -1.51
CA SER A 118 -26.09 2.67 -2.62
C SER A 118 -27.22 2.85 -3.64
N LYS A 119 -27.89 1.76 -4.01
CA LYS A 119 -29.07 1.82 -4.90
C LYS A 119 -30.21 2.63 -4.27
N ALA A 120 -30.48 2.43 -2.98
CA ALA A 120 -31.53 3.16 -2.25
C ALA A 120 -31.23 4.67 -2.14
N ALA A 121 -29.96 5.06 -2.00
CA ALA A 121 -29.51 6.47 -2.00
C ALA A 121 -29.47 7.12 -3.39
N GLY A 122 -29.68 6.36 -4.48
CA GLY A 122 -29.62 6.89 -5.84
C GLY A 122 -28.20 7.02 -6.41
N ILE A 123 -27.24 6.22 -5.93
CA ILE A 123 -25.96 5.98 -6.61
C ILE A 123 -26.21 5.19 -7.91
N ASN A 124 -25.38 5.41 -8.93
CA ASN A 124 -25.52 4.80 -10.25
C ASN A 124 -24.40 3.82 -10.60
N GLY A 125 -23.30 3.80 -9.83
CA GLY A 125 -22.15 2.91 -10.01
C GLY A 125 -20.97 3.25 -9.10
N PHE A 126 -19.85 2.54 -9.30
CA PHE A 126 -18.64 2.65 -8.51
C PHE A 126 -17.39 2.80 -9.38
N ILE A 127 -16.42 3.54 -8.85
CA ILE A 127 -15.01 3.51 -9.24
C ILE A 127 -14.24 3.04 -8.00
N VAL A 128 -13.59 1.89 -8.06
CA VAL A 128 -12.75 1.38 -6.96
C VAL A 128 -11.29 1.46 -7.40
N CYS A 129 -10.54 2.38 -6.80
CA CYS A 129 -9.24 2.83 -7.28
C CYS A 129 -8.16 1.74 -7.30
N ASP A 130 -8.30 0.74 -6.44
CA ASP A 130 -7.29 -0.24 -6.06
C ASP A 130 -7.79 -1.70 -6.17
N LEU A 131 -8.96 -1.93 -6.80
CA LEU A 131 -9.55 -3.26 -6.92
C LEU A 131 -8.87 -4.06 -8.05
N PRO A 132 -8.19 -5.18 -7.75
CA PRO A 132 -7.53 -5.97 -8.78
C PRO A 132 -8.59 -6.71 -9.63
N PRO A 133 -8.34 -6.98 -10.93
CA PRO A 133 -9.38 -7.42 -11.85
C PRO A 133 -10.07 -8.73 -11.45
N GLU A 134 -9.37 -9.61 -10.76
CA GLU A 134 -9.84 -10.91 -10.28
C GLU A 134 -10.97 -10.74 -9.26
N GLU A 135 -10.82 -9.76 -8.35
CA GLU A 135 -11.88 -9.35 -7.41
C GLU A 135 -12.94 -8.49 -8.11
N ALA A 136 -12.52 -7.68 -9.09
CA ALA A 136 -13.44 -6.85 -9.87
C ALA A 136 -14.46 -7.69 -10.65
N VAL A 137 -14.14 -8.91 -11.10
CA VAL A 137 -15.14 -9.84 -11.67
C VAL A 137 -16.28 -10.06 -10.65
N SER A 138 -15.95 -10.48 -9.43
CA SER A 138 -16.92 -10.75 -8.36
C SER A 138 -17.74 -9.51 -8.00
N PHE A 139 -17.07 -8.38 -7.73
CA PHE A 139 -17.72 -7.11 -7.39
C PHE A 139 -18.66 -6.61 -8.50
N ARG A 140 -18.24 -6.77 -9.78
CA ARG A 140 -19.04 -6.39 -10.96
C ARG A 140 -20.28 -7.26 -11.14
N LYS A 141 -20.26 -8.55 -10.75
CA LYS A 141 -21.48 -9.39 -10.71
C LYS A 141 -22.50 -8.84 -9.73
N PHE A 142 -22.08 -8.46 -8.53
CA PHE A 142 -22.97 -7.86 -7.55
C PHE A 142 -23.50 -6.48 -8.00
N CYS A 143 -22.64 -5.63 -8.59
CA CYS A 143 -23.06 -4.36 -9.21
C CYS A 143 -24.14 -4.57 -10.28
N SER A 144 -23.94 -5.55 -11.17
CA SER A 144 -24.87 -5.91 -12.24
C SER A 144 -26.23 -6.36 -11.70
N ARG A 145 -26.26 -7.22 -10.66
CA ARG A 145 -27.49 -7.60 -9.93
C ARG A 145 -28.20 -6.38 -9.32
N GLY A 146 -27.44 -5.38 -8.86
CA GLY A 146 -27.98 -4.11 -8.38
C GLY A 146 -28.51 -3.17 -9.48
N GLY A 147 -28.08 -3.31 -10.73
CA GLY A 147 -28.28 -2.31 -11.80
C GLY A 147 -27.31 -1.11 -11.70
N LEU A 148 -26.27 -1.25 -10.88
CA LEU A 148 -25.19 -0.28 -10.67
C LEU A 148 -24.07 -0.56 -11.69
N SER A 149 -23.37 0.47 -12.16
CA SER A 149 -22.20 0.29 -13.04
C SER A 149 -20.96 -0.05 -12.23
N TYR A 150 -20.10 -0.93 -12.74
CA TYR A 150 -18.68 -0.88 -12.44
C TYR A 150 -17.93 -0.07 -13.53
N VAL A 151 -17.08 0.87 -13.09
CA VAL A 151 -16.26 1.72 -13.97
C VAL A 151 -14.78 1.39 -13.69
N PRO A 152 -14.12 0.59 -14.55
CA PRO A 152 -12.71 0.27 -14.40
C PRO A 152 -11.82 1.44 -14.81
N LEU A 153 -10.64 1.52 -14.18
CA LEU A 153 -9.58 2.44 -14.54
C LEU A 153 -8.58 1.78 -15.49
N ILE A 154 -8.10 2.54 -16.47
CA ILE A 154 -6.99 2.18 -17.36
C ILE A 154 -5.93 3.29 -17.28
N ALA A 155 -4.66 2.90 -17.16
CA ALA A 155 -3.51 3.79 -17.11
C ALA A 155 -2.64 3.65 -18.37
N PRO A 156 -1.66 4.54 -18.61
CA PRO A 156 -0.69 4.35 -19.69
C PRO A 156 0.10 3.05 -19.52
N ALA A 157 0.26 2.64 -18.26
CA ALA A 157 0.91 1.42 -17.77
C ALA A 157 0.02 0.16 -17.80
N THR A 158 -1.13 0.19 -18.47
CA THR A 158 -1.97 -1.00 -18.64
C THR A 158 -1.52 -1.78 -19.88
N SER A 159 -1.11 -3.04 -19.70
CA SER A 159 -0.75 -3.95 -20.79
C SER A 159 -1.96 -4.29 -21.67
N ASP A 160 -1.75 -4.63 -22.95
CA ASP A 160 -2.86 -4.91 -23.89
C ASP A 160 -3.76 -6.08 -23.45
N ALA A 161 -3.21 -7.09 -22.77
CA ALA A 161 -3.99 -8.21 -22.25
C ALA A 161 -4.91 -7.77 -21.10
N ARG A 162 -4.36 -7.00 -20.14
CA ARG A 162 -5.10 -6.44 -19.02
C ARG A 162 -6.11 -5.38 -19.47
N MET A 163 -5.78 -4.61 -20.51
CA MET A 163 -6.68 -3.62 -21.10
C MET A 163 -7.93 -4.28 -21.70
N LYS A 164 -7.78 -5.37 -22.46
CA LYS A 164 -8.92 -6.14 -23.00
C LYS A 164 -9.88 -6.59 -21.90
N LEU A 165 -9.33 -7.11 -20.81
CA LEU A 165 -10.10 -7.53 -19.63
C LEU A 165 -10.86 -6.37 -18.99
N LEU A 166 -10.18 -5.28 -18.66
CA LEU A 166 -10.79 -4.08 -18.06
C LEU A 166 -11.86 -3.49 -18.99
N CYS A 167 -11.59 -3.42 -20.29
CA CYS A 167 -12.56 -3.04 -21.31
C CYS A 167 -13.79 -3.95 -21.36
N ALA A 168 -13.63 -5.26 -21.14
CA ALA A 168 -14.73 -6.22 -21.10
C ALA A 168 -15.59 -6.04 -19.83
N LEU A 169 -14.96 -5.79 -18.67
CA LEU A 169 -15.62 -5.51 -17.39
C LEU A 169 -16.37 -4.16 -17.35
N ALA A 170 -16.02 -3.19 -18.20
CA ALA A 170 -16.63 -1.86 -18.20
C ALA A 170 -18.12 -1.88 -18.61
N ASP A 171 -19.01 -1.51 -17.69
CA ASP A 171 -20.46 -1.52 -17.95
C ASP A 171 -20.97 -0.26 -18.68
N SER A 172 -20.38 0.91 -18.43
CA SER A 172 -20.89 2.20 -18.94
C SER A 172 -19.87 3.03 -19.71
N PHE A 173 -18.69 3.23 -19.15
CA PHE A 173 -17.57 3.96 -19.73
C PHE A 173 -16.28 3.49 -19.06
N ILE A 174 -15.13 3.88 -19.60
CA ILE A 174 -13.81 3.58 -19.07
C ILE A 174 -13.19 4.86 -18.51
N TYR A 175 -12.66 4.80 -17.28
CA TYR A 175 -11.88 5.89 -16.72
C TYR A 175 -10.43 5.76 -17.21
N VAL A 176 -9.92 6.76 -17.93
CA VAL A 176 -8.54 6.79 -18.42
C VAL A 176 -7.72 7.78 -17.60
N VAL A 177 -6.75 7.28 -16.85
CA VAL A 177 -5.81 8.09 -16.07
C VAL A 177 -4.73 8.61 -17.01
N SER A 178 -4.66 9.92 -17.27
CA SER A 178 -3.76 10.44 -18.32
C SER A 178 -2.27 10.49 -17.95
N ARG A 179 -1.89 10.33 -16.68
CA ARG A 179 -0.50 10.48 -16.21
C ARG A 179 0.05 9.26 -15.46
N GLN A 180 1.36 9.07 -15.59
CA GLN A 180 2.18 8.27 -14.68
C GLN A 180 2.48 9.11 -13.42
N GLY A 181 1.61 9.07 -12.39
CA GLY A 181 1.83 9.75 -11.11
C GLY A 181 0.54 10.19 -10.41
N VAL A 182 0.66 10.90 -9.27
CA VAL A 182 -0.47 11.41 -8.46
C VAL A 182 -0.82 12.88 -8.72
N THR A 183 -2.08 13.26 -8.46
CA THR A 183 -2.65 14.56 -8.88
C THR A 183 -1.90 15.75 -8.25
N GLY A 184 -1.25 16.58 -9.08
CA GLY A 184 -0.69 17.88 -8.66
C GLY A 184 0.60 18.33 -9.36
N ALA A 185 1.40 17.42 -9.93
CA ALA A 185 2.69 17.79 -10.52
C ALA A 185 2.58 18.34 -11.96
N LEU A 186 2.91 19.63 -12.15
CA LEU A 186 3.27 20.30 -13.43
C LEU A 186 2.58 19.85 -14.75
N GLY A 187 1.59 20.63 -15.18
CA GLY A 187 1.72 21.38 -16.44
C GLY A 187 1.34 20.75 -17.78
N THR A 188 1.70 19.49 -18.11
CA THR A 188 1.50 18.96 -19.48
C THR A 188 0.52 17.79 -19.58
N LEU A 189 -0.18 17.74 -20.71
CA LEU A 189 -0.89 16.55 -21.19
C LEU A 189 0.14 15.52 -21.68
N ASN A 190 -0.12 14.25 -21.40
CA ASN A 190 0.76 13.17 -21.85
C ASN A 190 0.70 13.05 -23.39
N ALA A 191 1.85 13.20 -24.06
CA ALA A 191 1.94 13.12 -25.52
C ALA A 191 1.43 11.78 -26.08
N ASN A 192 1.46 10.71 -25.27
CA ASN A 192 0.99 9.38 -25.65
C ASN A 192 -0.52 9.15 -25.39
N LEU A 193 -1.24 10.13 -24.84
CA LEU A 193 -2.67 10.01 -24.53
C LEU A 193 -3.55 9.66 -25.74
N PRO A 194 -3.35 10.23 -26.96
CA PRO A 194 -4.13 9.82 -28.13
C PRO A 194 -3.97 8.33 -28.45
N SER A 195 -2.74 7.81 -28.43
CA SER A 195 -2.46 6.39 -28.67
C SER A 195 -3.04 5.49 -27.58
N LEU A 196 -3.05 5.92 -26.32
CA LEU A 196 -3.75 5.22 -25.24
C LEU A 196 -5.27 5.16 -25.50
N LEU A 197 -5.88 6.26 -25.94
CA LEU A 197 -7.31 6.31 -26.26
C LEU A 197 -7.67 5.45 -27.47
N GLU A 198 -6.82 5.38 -28.49
CA GLU A 198 -6.97 4.45 -29.62
C GLU A 198 -6.94 2.99 -29.16
N ARG A 199 -5.97 2.60 -28.31
CA ARG A 199 -5.90 1.26 -27.70
C ARG A 199 -7.16 0.95 -26.88
N VAL A 200 -7.61 1.90 -26.06
CA VAL A 200 -8.85 1.76 -25.26
C VAL A 200 -10.05 1.55 -26.17
N LYS A 201 -10.29 2.40 -27.17
CA LYS A 201 -11.44 2.30 -28.09
C LYS A 201 -11.44 0.97 -28.87
N LYS A 202 -10.27 0.55 -29.36
CA LYS A 202 -10.06 -0.74 -30.04
C LYS A 202 -10.50 -1.93 -29.18
N TYR A 203 -10.18 -1.94 -27.89
CA TYR A 203 -10.51 -3.05 -27.00
C TYR A 203 -11.85 -2.90 -26.28
N SER A 204 -12.41 -1.69 -26.20
CA SER A 204 -13.70 -1.43 -25.53
C SER A 204 -14.92 -1.70 -26.40
N GLY A 205 -14.75 -1.75 -27.73
CA GLY A 205 -15.87 -1.79 -28.68
C GLY A 205 -16.60 -0.44 -28.72
N ASP A 206 -15.85 0.65 -28.82
CA ASP A 206 -16.34 2.03 -28.81
C ASP A 206 -17.17 2.42 -27.56
N LYS A 207 -16.97 1.75 -26.42
CA LYS A 207 -17.46 2.26 -25.12
C LYS A 207 -16.76 3.61 -24.84
N PRO A 208 -17.48 4.62 -24.32
CA PRO A 208 -16.92 5.94 -24.05
C PRO A 208 -15.68 5.90 -23.14
N ALA A 209 -14.68 6.73 -23.44
CA ALA A 209 -13.52 6.95 -22.59
C ALA A 209 -13.59 8.33 -21.93
N ALA A 210 -13.62 8.37 -20.59
CA ALA A 210 -13.53 9.60 -19.81
C ALA A 210 -12.10 9.78 -19.30
N VAL A 211 -11.43 10.87 -19.68
CA VAL A 211 -10.03 11.11 -19.30
C VAL A 211 -9.97 12.01 -18.08
N GLY A 212 -9.29 11.55 -17.03
CA GLY A 212 -8.98 12.35 -15.86
C GLY A 212 -7.55 12.87 -15.80
N PHE A 213 -7.33 13.73 -14.80
CA PHE A 213 -6.03 14.24 -14.31
C PHE A 213 -5.51 15.52 -14.99
N GLY A 214 -5.04 16.48 -14.17
CA GLY A 214 -4.35 17.70 -14.64
C GLY A 214 -5.24 18.80 -15.24
N VAL A 215 -6.54 18.55 -15.37
CA VAL A 215 -7.51 19.53 -15.87
C VAL A 215 -7.89 20.50 -14.75
N SER A 216 -7.67 21.79 -14.98
CA SER A 216 -7.98 22.87 -14.04
C SER A 216 -8.58 24.10 -14.72
N THR A 217 -8.26 24.37 -15.98
CA THR A 217 -8.82 25.47 -16.78
C THR A 217 -9.73 24.95 -17.91
N ARG A 218 -10.47 25.86 -18.55
CA ARG A 218 -11.30 25.55 -19.73
C ARG A 218 -10.46 25.08 -20.92
N GLU A 219 -9.26 25.63 -21.09
CA GLU A 219 -8.35 25.33 -22.20
C GLU A 219 -7.80 23.90 -22.07
N HIS A 220 -7.50 23.47 -20.83
CA HIS A 220 -7.18 22.08 -20.51
C HIS A 220 -8.38 21.16 -20.84
N PHE A 221 -9.59 21.53 -20.40
CA PHE A 221 -10.80 20.76 -20.69
C PHE A 221 -11.05 20.61 -22.19
N GLN A 222 -10.94 21.69 -22.97
CA GLN A 222 -11.11 21.68 -24.42
C GLN A 222 -10.07 20.81 -25.14
N SER A 223 -8.81 20.83 -24.67
CA SER A 223 -7.74 20.01 -25.21
C SER A 223 -7.99 18.50 -25.00
N VAL A 224 -8.55 18.12 -23.86
CA VAL A 224 -8.95 16.71 -23.59
C VAL A 224 -10.23 16.34 -24.33
N ALA A 225 -11.23 17.23 -24.34
CA ALA A 225 -12.52 17.03 -25.00
C ALA A 225 -12.41 16.88 -26.53
N ALA A 226 -11.31 17.33 -27.14
CA ALA A 226 -11.03 17.12 -28.55
C ALA A 226 -10.72 15.65 -28.92
N ILE A 227 -10.34 14.80 -27.95
CA ILE A 227 -9.92 13.41 -28.18
C ILE A 227 -10.67 12.37 -27.33
N ALA A 228 -11.30 12.78 -26.23
CA ALA A 228 -12.02 11.92 -25.28
C ALA A 228 -13.54 12.15 -25.27
N ASP A 229 -14.31 11.13 -24.91
CA ASP A 229 -15.78 11.20 -24.81
C ASP A 229 -16.25 11.87 -23.51
N GLY A 230 -15.37 11.99 -22.52
CA GLY A 230 -15.58 12.73 -21.27
C GLY A 230 -14.29 13.25 -20.67
N VAL A 231 -14.39 14.25 -19.79
CA VAL A 231 -13.26 14.88 -19.09
C VAL A 231 -13.56 14.94 -17.60
N VAL A 232 -12.64 14.43 -16.77
CA VAL A 232 -12.78 14.35 -15.31
C VAL A 232 -11.99 15.45 -14.61
N ILE A 233 -12.65 16.19 -13.71
CA ILE A 233 -12.07 17.27 -12.91
C ILE A 233 -12.36 17.05 -11.44
N GLY A 234 -11.31 16.87 -10.63
CA GLY A 234 -11.41 16.68 -9.17
C GLY A 234 -10.59 17.67 -8.36
N SER A 235 -9.27 17.61 -8.45
CA SER A 235 -8.39 18.41 -7.58
C SER A 235 -8.66 19.92 -7.63
N GLN A 236 -8.99 20.47 -8.79
CA GLN A 236 -9.32 21.90 -8.89
C GLN A 236 -10.65 22.25 -8.19
N ILE A 237 -11.64 21.34 -8.21
CA ILE A 237 -12.91 21.51 -7.49
C ILE A 237 -12.66 21.51 -5.98
N VAL A 238 -11.82 20.60 -5.48
CA VAL A 238 -11.42 20.60 -4.07
C VAL A 238 -10.69 21.89 -3.70
N THR A 239 -9.76 22.38 -4.55
CA THR A 239 -9.05 23.66 -4.35
C THR A 239 -9.99 24.87 -4.29
N ILE A 240 -11.00 24.99 -5.16
CA ILE A 240 -11.94 26.13 -5.10
C ILE A 240 -12.87 26.02 -3.88
N LEU A 241 -13.27 24.81 -3.48
CA LEU A 241 -14.07 24.60 -2.27
C LEU A 241 -13.28 24.92 -1.00
N GLN A 242 -11.98 24.63 -0.97
CA GLN A 242 -11.08 24.97 0.13
C GLN A 242 -10.89 26.48 0.30
N ASN A 243 -10.98 27.24 -0.79
CA ASN A 243 -10.79 28.69 -0.81
C ASN A 243 -12.11 29.49 -0.84
N ALA A 244 -13.26 28.83 -0.80
CA ALA A 244 -14.56 29.48 -0.86
C ALA A 244 -14.91 30.17 0.46
N GLU A 245 -15.61 31.31 0.38
CA GLU A 245 -16.18 31.96 1.57
C GLU A 245 -17.27 31.10 2.21
N ALA A 246 -17.46 31.25 3.54
CA ALA A 246 -18.48 30.52 4.26
C ALA A 246 -19.88 30.80 3.69
N GLY A 247 -20.59 29.74 3.29
CA GLY A 247 -21.90 29.84 2.65
C GLY A 247 -21.89 30.14 1.15
N LYS A 248 -20.72 30.15 0.49
CA LYS A 248 -20.57 30.38 -0.97
C LYS A 248 -20.16 29.15 -1.78
N HIS A 249 -20.01 27.99 -1.14
CA HIS A 249 -19.47 26.77 -1.75
C HIS A 249 -20.26 26.25 -2.96
N ASP A 250 -21.59 26.29 -2.92
CA ASP A 250 -22.47 25.87 -4.02
C ASP A 250 -22.44 26.87 -5.19
N GLU A 251 -22.30 28.16 -4.90
CA GLU A 251 -22.14 29.23 -5.87
C GLU A 251 -20.80 29.13 -6.62
N VAL A 252 -19.69 29.00 -5.88
CA VAL A 252 -18.33 28.90 -6.44
C VAL A 252 -18.17 27.64 -7.30
N VAL A 253 -18.65 26.47 -6.86
CA VAL A 253 -18.56 25.24 -7.67
C VAL A 253 -19.46 25.31 -8.91
N ARG A 254 -20.66 25.92 -8.81
CA ARG A 254 -21.54 26.17 -9.96
C ARG A 254 -20.85 27.03 -11.00
N GLU A 255 -20.22 28.13 -10.58
CA GLU A 255 -19.56 29.08 -11.49
C GLU A 255 -18.34 28.47 -12.18
N TYR A 256 -17.51 27.74 -11.43
CA TYR A 256 -16.37 27.03 -12.00
C TYR A 256 -16.81 25.97 -13.03
N CYS A 257 -17.80 25.12 -12.69
CA CYS A 257 -18.33 24.13 -13.62
C CYS A 257 -18.96 24.79 -14.86
N ALA A 258 -19.65 25.93 -14.71
CA ALA A 258 -20.21 26.68 -15.82
C ALA A 258 -19.14 27.31 -16.73
N TYR A 259 -18.06 27.85 -16.16
CA TYR A 259 -16.92 28.37 -16.91
C TYR A 259 -16.27 27.27 -17.76
N VAL A 260 -15.98 26.12 -17.16
CA VAL A 260 -15.34 24.99 -17.87
C VAL A 260 -16.27 24.38 -18.92
N ALA A 261 -17.55 24.16 -18.59
CA ALA A 261 -18.56 23.68 -19.53
C ALA A 261 -18.94 24.72 -20.61
N GLY A 262 -18.38 25.92 -20.55
CA GLY A 262 -18.55 26.98 -21.55
C GLY A 262 -19.90 27.69 -21.54
N ARG A 263 -20.62 27.65 -20.41
CA ARG A 263 -21.96 28.21 -20.22
C ARG A 263 -21.97 29.66 -19.72
N THR A 264 -20.81 30.18 -19.30
CA THR A 264 -20.60 31.57 -18.87
C THR A 264 -19.37 32.19 -19.55
N GLY A 265 -19.33 33.52 -19.60
CA GLY A 265 -18.17 34.29 -20.06
C GLY A 265 -17.30 34.73 -18.88
N GLU A 266 -16.08 34.16 -18.81
CA GLU A 266 -14.93 34.52 -17.97
C GLU A 266 -15.09 34.58 -16.42
N SER A 267 -14.18 33.94 -15.68
CA SER A 267 -13.61 34.52 -14.45
C SER A 267 -12.30 33.84 -14.00
N GLN A 268 -11.35 34.70 -13.60
CA GLN A 268 -10.15 34.52 -12.75
C GLN A 268 -9.35 33.20 -12.77
N THR A 269 -8.18 33.27 -13.42
CA THR A 269 -7.08 32.29 -13.35
C THR A 269 -5.97 32.73 -12.38
N THR A 270 -5.28 31.76 -11.77
CA THR A 270 -3.98 31.97 -11.09
C THR A 270 -2.81 31.52 -11.98
N ARG A 271 -2.37 32.45 -12.85
CA ARG A 271 -1.08 32.60 -13.58
C ARG A 271 -0.39 31.41 -14.30
N GLU A 272 0.02 31.69 -15.54
CA GLU A 272 0.55 30.80 -16.59
C GLU A 272 2.08 30.57 -16.54
N VAL A 273 2.60 29.61 -17.34
CA VAL A 273 3.47 29.72 -18.57
C VAL A 273 3.62 28.29 -19.15
N GLY A 274 3.63 27.95 -20.45
CA GLY A 274 3.51 28.70 -21.73
C GLY A 274 3.45 27.74 -22.94
N VAL A 275 3.15 28.26 -24.14
CA VAL A 275 2.68 27.53 -25.36
C VAL A 275 3.80 27.22 -26.38
N ILE A 276 3.64 26.20 -27.24
CA ILE A 276 4.06 26.15 -28.69
C ILE A 276 3.48 24.92 -29.45
N GLU A 277 3.40 25.05 -30.79
CA GLU A 277 2.62 24.27 -31.78
C GLU A 277 3.51 23.73 -32.94
N ALA A 278 3.12 22.83 -33.89
CA ALA A 278 1.90 22.03 -34.12
C ALA A 278 2.14 20.79 -35.07
N VAL A 279 1.19 19.85 -35.00
CA VAL A 279 0.65 18.88 -36.00
C VAL A 279 1.36 18.67 -37.38
N SER A 280 1.73 17.41 -37.69
CA SER A 280 1.33 16.60 -38.88
C SER A 280 2.12 15.27 -38.91
N ALA A 281 1.74 14.16 -39.56
CA ALA A 281 0.65 13.87 -40.50
C ALA A 281 0.13 12.43 -40.30
N ALA A 282 -1.14 12.18 -40.65
CA ALA A 282 -1.74 10.84 -40.57
C ALA A 282 -1.40 9.95 -41.79
N LYS A 283 -1.32 8.63 -41.56
CA LYS A 283 -1.42 7.59 -42.59
C LYS A 283 -2.31 6.46 -42.07
N GLU A 284 -3.24 6.03 -42.90
CA GLU A 284 -4.04 4.82 -42.69
C GLU A 284 -3.15 3.56 -42.74
N PRO A 285 -3.55 2.51 -42.03
CA PRO A 285 -3.58 1.19 -42.66
C PRO A 285 -4.93 0.49 -42.53
N ALA A 286 -5.24 -0.28 -43.57
CA ALA A 286 -6.35 -1.22 -43.67
C ALA A 286 -6.49 -2.14 -42.44
N GLY A 287 -7.73 -2.46 -42.08
CA GLY A 287 -8.04 -3.31 -40.94
C GLY A 287 -8.07 -4.82 -41.26
N GLU A 288 -8.25 -5.59 -40.20
CA GLU A 288 -8.86 -6.93 -40.24
C GLU A 288 -10.03 -6.91 -39.25
N ASP A 289 -11.21 -7.37 -39.68
CA ASP A 289 -12.41 -7.43 -38.85
C ASP A 289 -12.29 -8.50 -37.75
N VAL A 290 -12.46 -8.10 -36.50
CA VAL A 290 -12.79 -9.02 -35.40
C VAL A 290 -14.00 -8.48 -34.66
N THR A 291 -15.15 -9.12 -34.86
CA THR A 291 -16.40 -8.78 -34.18
C THR A 291 -16.42 -9.34 -32.77
N VAL A 292 -16.67 -8.47 -31.78
CA VAL A 292 -16.97 -8.87 -30.40
C VAL A 292 -18.32 -8.28 -30.00
N ASN A 293 -19.37 -9.09 -30.13
CA ASN A 293 -20.71 -8.79 -29.64
C ASN A 293 -21.01 -9.72 -28.45
N GLY A 294 -21.17 -9.17 -27.26
CA GLY A 294 -21.58 -9.94 -26.08
C GLY A 294 -21.38 -9.17 -24.78
N THR A 295 -22.35 -9.25 -23.88
CA THR A 295 -22.13 -8.92 -22.46
C THR A 295 -21.93 -10.25 -21.73
N ILE A 296 -20.84 -10.35 -20.97
CA ILE A 296 -20.34 -11.59 -20.36
C ILE A 296 -21.43 -12.35 -19.57
N THR A 297 -21.50 -13.66 -19.82
CA THR A 297 -22.36 -14.67 -19.18
C THR A 297 -21.60 -15.49 -18.12
N GLU A 298 -22.32 -16.27 -17.30
CA GLU A 298 -21.74 -16.96 -16.14
C GLU A 298 -20.64 -17.99 -16.48
N GLU A 299 -20.67 -18.62 -17.67
CA GLU A 299 -19.62 -19.54 -18.12
C GLU A 299 -18.35 -18.80 -18.59
N GLU A 300 -18.51 -17.60 -19.14
CA GLU A 300 -17.40 -16.76 -19.60
C GLU A 300 -16.61 -16.17 -18.42
N ASP A 301 -17.24 -15.93 -17.27
CA ASP A 301 -16.55 -15.48 -16.05
C ASP A 301 -15.49 -16.49 -15.56
N ALA A 302 -15.77 -17.80 -15.65
CA ALA A 302 -14.82 -18.83 -15.25
C ALA A 302 -13.62 -18.91 -16.22
N ALA A 303 -13.87 -18.73 -17.52
CA ALA A 303 -12.83 -18.62 -18.53
C ALA A 303 -11.97 -17.35 -18.35
N LEU A 304 -12.59 -16.23 -17.94
CA LEU A 304 -11.93 -14.96 -17.67
C LEU A 304 -11.01 -15.04 -16.44
N VAL A 305 -11.47 -15.66 -15.35
CA VAL A 305 -10.66 -15.94 -14.15
C VAL A 305 -9.52 -16.92 -14.47
N ALA A 306 -9.73 -17.90 -15.35
CA ALA A 306 -8.67 -18.80 -15.81
C ALA A 306 -7.64 -18.09 -16.71
N GLN A 307 -8.06 -17.14 -17.56
CA GLN A 307 -7.14 -16.29 -18.33
C GLN A 307 -6.34 -15.37 -17.41
N LEU A 308 -6.95 -14.82 -16.35
CA LEU A 308 -6.29 -14.02 -15.33
C LEU A 308 -5.18 -14.80 -14.60
N ALA A 309 -5.48 -16.00 -14.13
CA ALA A 309 -4.49 -16.90 -13.52
C ALA A 309 -3.36 -17.30 -14.50
N GLY A 310 -3.56 -17.14 -15.81
CA GLY A 310 -2.55 -17.34 -16.86
C GLY A 310 -1.76 -16.08 -17.27
N LEU A 311 -2.11 -14.91 -16.74
CA LEU A 311 -1.39 -13.64 -16.97
C LEU A 311 -0.32 -13.36 -15.90
N HIS A 312 -0.44 -13.96 -14.73
CA HIS A 312 0.52 -13.84 -13.62
C HIS A 312 1.54 -14.98 -13.60
N GLY A 313 2.67 -14.75 -12.92
CA GLY A 313 3.89 -15.52 -13.12
C GLY A 313 3.96 -16.89 -12.44
N ILE A 314 5.17 -17.45 -12.43
CA ILE A 314 5.48 -18.80 -11.89
C ILE A 314 5.28 -18.88 -10.36
N ILE A 315 5.08 -17.74 -9.68
CA ILE A 315 4.98 -17.64 -8.22
C ILE A 315 3.55 -17.24 -7.78
N PRO A 316 2.97 -17.88 -6.74
CA PRO A 316 1.62 -17.54 -6.29
C PRO A 316 1.49 -16.08 -5.81
N GLU A 317 0.46 -15.40 -6.28
CA GLU A 317 0.08 -14.05 -5.83
C GLU A 317 -0.49 -14.01 -4.40
N ARG A 318 -0.98 -15.16 -3.91
CA ARG A 318 -1.77 -15.28 -2.68
C ARG A 318 -1.32 -16.43 -1.80
N PHE A 319 -1.55 -16.26 -0.50
CA PHE A 319 -1.29 -17.20 0.58
C PHE A 319 -2.63 -17.56 1.24
N GLY A 320 -3.41 -18.44 0.60
CA GLY A 320 -4.83 -18.59 0.91
C GLY A 320 -5.61 -17.38 0.39
N GLU A 321 -6.37 -16.69 1.24
CA GLU A 321 -7.09 -15.46 0.84
C GLU A 321 -6.25 -14.18 0.88
N PHE A 322 -5.07 -14.21 1.50
CA PHE A 322 -4.21 -13.03 1.71
C PHE A 322 -3.23 -12.85 0.55
N GLY A 323 -2.78 -11.62 0.27
CA GLY A 323 -1.89 -11.30 -0.85
C GLY A 323 -2.57 -10.42 -1.90
N GLY A 324 -2.31 -10.70 -3.17
CA GLY A 324 -2.85 -9.97 -4.32
C GLY A 324 -2.15 -8.64 -4.61
N GLN A 325 -2.73 -7.87 -5.53
CA GLN A 325 -2.21 -6.58 -6.02
C GLN A 325 -3.31 -5.51 -5.93
N TYR A 326 -3.70 -5.15 -4.70
CA TYR A 326 -4.75 -4.15 -4.45
C TYR A 326 -4.22 -2.72 -4.63
N VAL A 327 -3.77 -2.40 -5.84
CA VAL A 327 -3.07 -1.16 -6.16
C VAL A 327 -3.76 -0.39 -7.29
N PRO A 328 -3.58 0.94 -7.33
CA PRO A 328 -3.92 1.74 -8.50
C PRO A 328 -3.29 1.18 -9.78
N GLU A 329 -4.07 1.18 -10.87
CA GLU A 329 -3.67 0.61 -12.16
C GLU A 329 -2.35 1.20 -12.71
N SER A 330 -1.97 2.41 -12.29
CA SER A 330 -0.69 3.04 -12.62
C SER A 330 0.56 2.36 -12.01
N LEU A 331 0.40 1.50 -11.00
CA LEU A 331 1.48 0.69 -10.41
C LEU A 331 1.69 -0.65 -11.14
N MET A 332 0.81 -1.06 -12.05
CA MET A 332 0.82 -2.44 -12.58
C MET A 332 2.07 -2.80 -13.39
N ASP A 333 2.57 -1.92 -14.27
CA ASP A 333 3.84 -2.15 -14.96
C ASP A 333 5.03 -2.26 -13.98
N CYS A 334 4.99 -1.52 -12.87
CA CYS A 334 6.05 -1.57 -11.85
C CYS A 334 6.12 -2.96 -11.21
N LEU A 335 4.96 -3.54 -10.90
CA LEU A 335 4.84 -4.88 -10.30
C LEU A 335 5.12 -5.98 -11.32
N SER A 336 4.63 -5.87 -12.56
CA SER A 336 4.88 -6.84 -13.63
C SER A 336 6.37 -6.95 -13.95
N GLN A 337 7.06 -5.82 -14.14
CA GLN A 337 8.51 -5.82 -14.39
C GLN A 337 9.31 -6.37 -13.20
N LEU A 338 8.86 -6.10 -11.97
CA LEU A 338 9.46 -6.64 -10.76
C LEU A 338 9.28 -8.17 -10.68
N GLU A 339 8.10 -8.67 -11.03
CA GLU A 339 7.77 -10.10 -11.05
C GLU A 339 8.55 -10.85 -12.12
N GLU A 340 8.60 -10.35 -13.36
CA GLU A 340 9.41 -10.90 -14.45
C GLU A 340 10.90 -10.95 -14.04
N GLY A 341 11.43 -9.84 -13.52
CA GLY A 341 12.81 -9.76 -13.03
C GLY A 341 13.10 -10.75 -11.92
N PHE A 342 12.19 -10.91 -10.96
CA PHE A 342 12.34 -11.87 -9.87
C PHE A 342 12.28 -13.33 -10.37
N ASN A 343 11.33 -13.64 -11.25
CA ASN A 343 11.21 -14.97 -11.86
C ASN A 343 12.46 -15.34 -12.67
N ALA A 344 13.15 -14.37 -13.28
CA ALA A 344 14.41 -14.58 -13.98
C ALA A 344 15.62 -14.84 -13.05
N ILE A 345 15.57 -14.45 -11.77
CA ILE A 345 16.69 -14.64 -10.82
C ILE A 345 16.48 -15.77 -9.80
N LYS A 346 15.22 -16.12 -9.47
CA LYS A 346 14.91 -17.01 -8.34
C LYS A 346 15.59 -18.38 -8.44
N ASP A 347 15.71 -18.91 -9.66
CA ASP A 347 16.33 -20.21 -9.96
C ASP A 347 17.70 -20.09 -10.68
N ASP A 348 18.23 -18.88 -10.91
CA ASP A 348 19.52 -18.69 -11.61
C ASP A 348 20.71 -18.97 -10.67
N PRO A 349 21.54 -19.99 -10.92
CA PRO A 349 22.72 -20.26 -10.10
C PRO A 349 23.71 -19.09 -10.07
N LYS A 350 23.84 -18.32 -11.14
CA LYS A 350 24.77 -17.18 -11.22
C LYS A 350 24.32 -16.02 -10.34
N PHE A 351 23.02 -15.78 -10.22
CA PHE A 351 22.48 -14.79 -9.28
C PHE A 351 22.81 -15.19 -7.84
N TRP A 352 22.58 -16.45 -7.49
CA TRP A 352 22.86 -16.95 -6.14
C TRP A 352 24.36 -17.03 -5.83
N GLU A 353 25.22 -17.28 -6.82
CA GLU A 353 26.67 -17.16 -6.71
C GLU A 353 27.10 -15.71 -6.43
N GLU A 354 26.59 -14.74 -7.20
CA GLU A 354 26.84 -13.30 -6.97
C GLU A 354 26.34 -12.87 -5.57
N TYR A 355 25.10 -13.21 -5.20
CA TYR A 355 24.53 -12.90 -3.87
C TYR A 355 25.36 -13.50 -2.72
N ARG A 356 25.79 -14.77 -2.85
CA ARG A 356 26.62 -15.45 -1.84
C ARG A 356 28.05 -14.92 -1.79
N SER A 357 28.60 -14.39 -2.89
CA SER A 357 29.93 -13.77 -2.90
C SER A 357 30.06 -12.59 -1.92
N TYR A 358 28.94 -11.93 -1.60
CA TYR A 358 28.89 -10.83 -0.63
C TYR A 358 28.72 -11.28 0.82
N TYR A 359 28.54 -12.58 1.12
CA TYR A 359 28.37 -13.07 2.49
C TYR A 359 29.48 -12.63 3.46
N PRO A 360 30.78 -12.67 3.10
CA PRO A 360 31.85 -12.15 3.96
C PRO A 360 31.74 -10.64 4.26
N TRP A 361 31.13 -9.85 3.36
CA TRP A 361 30.90 -8.42 3.56
C TRP A 361 29.69 -8.14 4.45
N ILE A 362 28.60 -8.90 4.29
CA ILE A 362 27.38 -8.72 5.10
C ILE A 362 27.40 -9.46 6.45
N GLY A 363 28.43 -10.29 6.73
CA GLY A 363 28.60 -11.00 7.99
C GLY A 363 27.93 -12.38 8.05
N ARG A 364 27.81 -13.08 6.90
CA ARG A 364 27.18 -14.40 6.80
C ARG A 364 28.21 -15.55 6.61
N PRO A 365 27.92 -16.77 7.08
CA PRO A 365 26.71 -17.20 7.77
C PRO A 365 26.58 -16.61 9.18
N GLY A 366 25.38 -16.19 9.57
CA GLY A 366 25.13 -15.57 10.87
C GLY A 366 25.24 -16.58 12.01
N HIS A 367 25.76 -16.17 13.17
CA HIS A 367 26.02 -17.10 14.27
C HIS A 367 24.73 -17.67 14.92
N LEU A 368 24.78 -18.92 15.35
CA LEU A 368 23.79 -19.54 16.25
C LEU A 368 24.48 -19.81 17.60
N GLN A 369 24.11 -19.04 18.61
CA GLN A 369 24.71 -19.05 19.95
C GLN A 369 23.79 -19.74 20.96
N TYR A 370 24.34 -20.49 21.92
CA TYR A 370 23.60 -20.96 23.10
C TYR A 370 23.60 -19.85 24.16
N ALA A 371 22.43 -19.54 24.73
CA ALA A 371 22.27 -18.52 25.77
C ALA A 371 22.17 -19.21 27.14
N GLU A 372 23.32 -19.42 27.78
CA GLU A 372 23.45 -20.22 29.01
C GLU A 372 22.67 -19.60 30.17
N ARG A 373 22.93 -18.33 30.48
CA ARG A 373 22.35 -17.64 31.63
C ARG A 373 20.86 -17.32 31.41
N LEU A 374 20.46 -17.08 30.16
CA LEU A 374 19.05 -16.92 29.79
C LEU A 374 18.27 -18.25 29.90
N THR A 375 18.90 -19.38 29.52
CA THR A 375 18.33 -20.73 29.71
C THR A 375 18.17 -21.05 31.20
N GLU A 376 19.19 -20.77 32.02
CA GLU A 376 19.13 -20.94 33.48
C GLU A 376 18.01 -20.10 34.11
N TYR A 377 17.87 -18.83 33.69
CA TYR A 377 16.80 -17.93 34.14
C TYR A 377 15.40 -18.42 33.75
N ALA A 378 15.22 -18.92 32.51
CA ALA A 378 13.94 -19.45 32.05
C ALA A 378 13.58 -20.79 32.72
N GLY A 379 14.57 -21.59 33.14
CA GLY A 379 14.38 -22.82 33.91
C GLY A 379 13.75 -24.00 33.15
N GLY A 380 13.38 -23.82 31.88
CA GLY A 380 12.80 -24.81 30.98
C GLY A 380 13.70 -25.10 29.77
N ALA A 381 13.19 -24.91 28.56
CA ALA A 381 13.91 -25.23 27.31
C ALA A 381 15.23 -24.49 27.12
N LYS A 382 16.12 -25.12 26.33
CA LYS A 382 17.41 -24.56 25.91
C LYS A 382 17.22 -23.43 24.92
N ILE A 383 17.69 -22.24 25.26
CA ILE A 383 17.52 -21.04 24.44
C ILE A 383 18.74 -20.83 23.54
N TRP A 384 18.47 -20.66 22.25
CA TRP A 384 19.46 -20.37 21.22
C TRP A 384 19.16 -19.01 20.57
N LEU A 385 20.20 -18.24 20.26
CA LEU A 385 20.09 -16.93 19.61
C LEU A 385 20.62 -17.03 18.19
N LYS A 386 19.77 -16.76 17.19
CA LYS A 386 20.21 -16.53 15.80
C LYS A 386 20.60 -15.07 15.65
N ARG A 387 21.91 -14.82 15.59
CA ARG A 387 22.57 -13.51 15.75
C ARG A 387 22.55 -12.64 14.48
N GLU A 388 21.37 -12.24 14.00
CA GLU A 388 21.24 -11.30 12.87
C GLU A 388 21.61 -9.85 13.25
N ASP A 389 21.79 -9.58 14.54
CA ASP A 389 22.32 -8.34 15.12
C ASP A 389 23.80 -8.09 14.78
N LEU A 390 24.55 -9.16 14.51
CA LEU A 390 25.95 -9.13 14.10
C LEU A 390 26.16 -8.87 12.60
N ASN A 391 25.09 -8.89 11.79
CA ASN A 391 25.17 -8.58 10.37
C ASN A 391 25.75 -7.16 10.15
N HIS A 392 26.32 -6.94 8.97
CA HIS A 392 26.64 -5.59 8.52
C HIS A 392 25.38 -4.70 8.56
N THR A 393 25.57 -3.40 8.85
CA THR A 393 24.55 -2.41 9.26
C THR A 393 23.84 -2.64 10.60
N GLY A 394 23.73 -3.89 11.07
CA GLY A 394 23.27 -4.27 12.43
C GLY A 394 21.89 -4.89 12.53
N SER A 395 21.35 -5.44 11.43
CA SER A 395 20.09 -6.18 11.44
C SER A 395 19.95 -7.13 10.26
N HIS A 396 18.91 -7.97 10.31
CA HIS A 396 18.45 -8.80 9.19
C HIS A 396 18.10 -8.02 7.90
N LYS A 397 17.89 -6.69 7.95
CA LYS A 397 17.44 -5.92 6.78
C LYS A 397 18.43 -5.95 5.61
N ILE A 398 19.73 -6.12 5.89
CA ILE A 398 20.78 -6.17 4.85
C ILE A 398 20.64 -7.34 3.88
N ASN A 399 20.08 -8.48 4.33
CA ASN A 399 19.83 -9.66 3.48
C ASN A 399 18.91 -9.29 2.30
N ASN A 400 17.79 -8.64 2.63
CA ASN A 400 16.79 -8.19 1.66
C ASN A 400 17.32 -7.06 0.76
N ALA A 401 17.98 -6.05 1.35
CA ALA A 401 18.52 -4.91 0.59
C ALA A 401 19.57 -5.37 -0.45
N LEU A 402 20.43 -6.33 -0.10
CA LEU A 402 21.38 -6.93 -1.03
C LEU A 402 20.68 -7.69 -2.17
N GLY A 403 19.64 -8.47 -1.87
CA GLY A 403 18.93 -9.24 -2.89
C GLY A 403 18.23 -8.34 -3.91
N GLN A 404 17.49 -7.34 -3.41
CA GLN A 404 16.75 -6.42 -4.27
C GLN A 404 17.66 -5.45 -5.05
N ILE A 405 18.82 -5.02 -4.53
CA ILE A 405 19.72 -4.19 -5.36
C ILE A 405 20.39 -4.97 -6.49
N LEU A 406 20.67 -6.27 -6.30
CA LEU A 406 21.18 -7.13 -7.37
C LEU A 406 20.10 -7.38 -8.43
N LEU A 407 18.84 -7.54 -8.02
CA LEU A 407 17.68 -7.55 -8.92
C LEU A 407 17.55 -6.22 -9.69
N ALA A 408 17.63 -5.08 -9.01
CA ALA A 408 17.58 -3.74 -9.62
C ALA A 408 18.68 -3.54 -10.69
N ARG A 409 19.92 -3.96 -10.40
CA ARG A 409 21.04 -3.93 -11.36
C ARG A 409 20.77 -4.79 -12.60
N ARG A 410 20.17 -5.98 -12.42
CA ARG A 410 19.78 -6.85 -13.56
C ARG A 410 18.62 -6.29 -14.37
N LEU A 411 17.70 -5.56 -13.74
CA LEU A 411 16.65 -4.77 -14.39
C LEU A 411 17.16 -3.45 -15.03
N GLY A 412 18.48 -3.22 -15.07
CA GLY A 412 19.08 -2.03 -15.68
C GLY A 412 18.85 -0.72 -14.91
N LYS A 413 18.35 -0.80 -13.67
CA LYS A 413 18.03 0.38 -12.85
C LYS A 413 19.30 1.02 -12.32
N THR A 414 19.27 2.35 -12.17
CA THR A 414 20.42 3.16 -11.71
C THR A 414 20.12 3.91 -10.40
N LYS A 415 18.84 4.03 -10.05
CA LYS A 415 18.35 4.74 -8.87
C LYS A 415 17.53 3.81 -7.99
N ILE A 416 17.63 4.00 -6.69
CA ILE A 416 16.92 3.24 -5.66
C ILE A 416 16.09 4.20 -4.81
N ILE A 417 14.84 3.82 -4.55
CA ILE A 417 14.01 4.39 -3.50
C ILE A 417 13.69 3.34 -2.43
N ALA A 418 13.44 3.80 -1.21
CA ALA A 418 12.97 2.98 -0.09
C ALA A 418 12.18 3.82 0.92
N GLU A 419 11.36 3.18 1.73
CA GLU A 419 10.76 3.75 2.94
C GLU A 419 11.65 3.50 4.18
N THR A 420 11.39 4.19 5.30
CA THR A 420 11.84 3.71 6.61
C THR A 420 11.08 4.35 7.78
N GLY A 421 10.89 3.58 8.87
CA GLY A 421 10.43 4.07 10.18
C GLY A 421 11.64 4.19 11.12
N ALA A 422 11.94 3.15 11.90
CA ALA A 422 13.14 3.03 12.75
C ALA A 422 14.53 3.30 12.08
N GLY A 423 14.60 3.53 10.77
CA GLY A 423 15.82 3.90 10.05
C GLY A 423 16.72 2.74 9.63
N GLN A 424 16.58 1.54 10.21
CA GLN A 424 17.45 0.39 9.90
C GLN A 424 17.32 -0.09 8.43
N HIS A 425 16.12 -0.07 7.86
CA HIS A 425 15.94 -0.40 6.43
C HIS A 425 16.59 0.67 5.53
N GLY A 426 16.34 1.95 5.82
CA GLY A 426 16.95 3.05 5.07
C GLY A 426 18.49 3.02 5.12
N VAL A 427 19.10 2.70 6.28
CA VAL A 427 20.55 2.52 6.42
C VAL A 427 21.04 1.30 5.65
N ALA A 428 20.32 0.17 5.65
CA ALA A 428 20.66 -1.01 4.87
C ALA A 428 20.64 -0.71 3.35
N THR A 429 19.57 -0.08 2.87
CA THR A 429 19.44 0.38 1.48
C THR A 429 20.53 1.36 1.10
N ALA A 430 20.76 2.42 1.90
CA ALA A 430 21.84 3.39 1.64
C ALA A 430 23.22 2.72 1.58
N THR A 431 23.47 1.72 2.44
CA THR A 431 24.74 0.98 2.47
C THR A 431 24.97 0.18 1.19
N VAL A 432 23.95 -0.52 0.69
CA VAL A 432 24.08 -1.25 -0.58
C VAL A 432 24.17 -0.29 -1.77
N CYS A 433 23.39 0.80 -1.80
CA CYS A 433 23.48 1.80 -2.85
C CYS A 433 24.89 2.41 -2.95
N ALA A 434 25.50 2.77 -1.82
CA ALA A 434 26.88 3.25 -1.75
C ALA A 434 27.88 2.19 -2.25
N LYS A 435 27.67 0.91 -1.91
CA LYS A 435 28.51 -0.21 -2.34
C LYS A 435 28.45 -0.49 -3.86
N PHE A 436 27.29 -0.27 -4.48
CA PHE A 436 27.05 -0.53 -5.90
C PHE A 436 27.05 0.72 -6.79
N GLY A 437 27.26 1.91 -6.23
CA GLY A 437 27.35 3.17 -6.98
C GLY A 437 26.01 3.68 -7.53
N MET A 438 24.91 3.42 -6.82
CA MET A 438 23.54 3.79 -7.24
C MET A 438 23.02 4.99 -6.43
N GLU A 439 22.23 5.87 -7.04
CA GLU A 439 21.58 6.95 -6.29
C GLU A 439 20.55 6.37 -5.31
N CYS A 440 20.53 6.87 -4.07
CA CYS A 440 19.59 6.43 -3.05
C CYS A 440 18.72 7.60 -2.55
N THR A 441 17.41 7.41 -2.53
CA THR A 441 16.46 8.33 -1.88
C THR A 441 15.56 7.55 -0.92
N VAL A 442 15.59 7.91 0.36
CA VAL A 442 14.79 7.27 1.41
C VAL A 442 13.68 8.21 1.86
N PHE A 443 12.43 7.74 1.81
CA PHE A 443 11.27 8.39 2.40
C PHE A 443 11.12 7.97 3.86
N MET A 444 10.88 8.93 4.74
CA MET A 444 10.79 8.70 6.18
C MET A 444 9.77 9.67 6.77
N GLY A 445 8.87 9.18 7.63
CA GLY A 445 7.90 10.04 8.30
C GLY A 445 8.58 11.18 9.08
N ALA A 446 8.04 12.40 9.03
CA ALA A 446 8.71 13.54 9.68
C ALA A 446 8.86 13.37 11.21
N GLU A 447 7.94 12.64 11.86
CA GLU A 447 8.05 12.29 13.28
C GLU A 447 9.12 11.20 13.50
N ASP A 448 9.25 10.24 12.60
CA ASP A 448 10.34 9.25 12.64
C ASP A 448 11.71 9.90 12.39
N VAL A 449 11.82 10.87 11.48
CA VAL A 449 13.03 11.69 11.26
C VAL A 449 13.47 12.38 12.55
N ARG A 450 12.52 12.87 13.36
CA ARG A 450 12.77 13.48 14.67
C ARG A 450 13.23 12.45 15.69
N ARG A 451 12.53 11.31 15.81
CA ARG A 451 12.82 10.25 16.80
C ARG A 451 14.13 9.49 16.51
N GLN A 452 14.51 9.34 15.24
CA GLN A 452 15.58 8.45 14.78
C GLN A 452 16.72 9.20 14.09
N ALA A 453 17.03 10.41 14.57
CA ALA A 453 18.02 11.32 13.99
C ALA A 453 19.41 10.69 13.72
N LEU A 454 19.85 9.74 14.56
CA LEU A 454 21.12 9.02 14.35
C LEU A 454 21.11 8.18 13.07
N ASN A 455 19.99 7.50 12.76
CA ASN A 455 19.87 6.73 11.53
C ASN A 455 19.69 7.64 10.30
N VAL A 456 19.02 8.79 10.44
CA VAL A 456 18.99 9.84 9.41
C VAL A 456 20.40 10.33 9.07
N PHE A 457 21.23 10.58 10.09
CA PHE A 457 22.63 10.96 9.90
C PHE A 457 23.44 9.85 9.22
N ARG A 458 23.29 8.59 9.64
CA ARG A 458 23.94 7.42 9.00
C ARG A 458 23.57 7.29 7.52
N MET A 459 22.30 7.49 7.15
CA MET A 459 21.86 7.46 5.74
C MET A 459 22.51 8.57 4.91
N ARG A 460 22.55 9.81 5.43
CA ARG A 460 23.19 10.94 4.76
C ARG A 460 24.71 10.76 4.62
N LEU A 461 25.36 10.20 5.63
CA LEU A 461 26.78 9.85 5.60
C LEU A 461 27.12 8.82 4.50
N LEU A 462 26.18 7.92 4.21
CA LEU A 462 26.25 6.95 3.11
C LEU A 462 25.87 7.55 1.74
N GLY A 463 25.61 8.85 1.65
CA GLY A 463 25.26 9.56 0.41
C GLY A 463 23.78 9.47 0.00
N ALA A 464 22.91 8.90 0.83
CA ALA A 464 21.48 8.85 0.54
C ALA A 464 20.78 10.20 0.81
N LYS A 465 19.87 10.58 -0.09
CA LYS A 465 18.91 11.67 0.13
C LYS A 465 17.82 11.15 1.07
N VAL A 466 17.47 11.92 2.11
CA VAL A 466 16.39 11.56 3.05
C VAL A 466 15.29 12.60 2.94
N ILE A 467 14.10 12.18 2.53
CA ILE A 467 12.90 13.01 2.35
C ILE A 467 11.99 12.79 3.55
N ALA A 468 11.70 13.87 4.29
CA ALA A 468 10.73 13.85 5.37
C ALA A 468 9.31 13.93 4.80
N VAL A 469 8.44 12.99 5.20
CA VAL A 469 7.05 12.93 4.78
C VAL A 469 6.16 13.64 5.80
N GLU A 470 5.51 14.71 5.36
CA GLU A 470 4.73 15.64 6.20
C GLU A 470 3.20 15.43 6.11
N CYS A 471 2.73 14.54 5.23
CA CYS A 471 1.31 14.18 5.11
C CYS A 471 0.92 13.05 6.07
N GLY A 472 -0.40 12.94 6.33
CA GLY A 472 -0.98 11.89 7.16
C GLY A 472 -0.45 11.88 8.60
N SER A 473 -0.11 10.69 9.11
CA SER A 473 0.41 10.52 10.49
C SER A 473 1.87 10.94 10.65
N LYS A 474 2.59 11.18 9.54
CA LYS A 474 4.03 11.46 9.49
C LYS A 474 4.89 10.31 10.02
N THR A 475 4.45 9.06 9.79
CA THR A 475 5.13 7.82 10.22
C THR A 475 5.53 6.93 9.04
N LEU A 476 6.00 5.71 9.33
CA LEU A 476 6.23 4.63 8.35
C LEU A 476 5.06 4.42 7.37
N ARG A 477 3.79 4.56 7.79
CA ARG A 477 2.62 4.40 6.90
C ARG A 477 2.70 5.36 5.71
N ASP A 478 2.85 6.64 6.01
CA ASP A 478 2.87 7.69 4.99
C ASP A 478 4.16 7.62 4.14
N ALA A 479 5.27 7.13 4.72
CA ALA A 479 6.51 6.88 4.00
C ALA A 479 6.43 5.76 2.94
N VAL A 480 5.67 4.68 3.20
CA VAL A 480 5.40 3.63 2.19
C VAL A 480 4.61 4.23 1.02
N ASN A 481 3.58 5.02 1.33
CA ASN A 481 2.72 5.63 0.31
C ASN A 481 3.50 6.60 -0.59
N GLU A 482 4.34 7.47 -0.04
CA GLU A 482 5.19 8.34 -0.85
C GLU A 482 6.24 7.57 -1.67
N ALA A 483 6.80 6.47 -1.14
CA ALA A 483 7.71 5.61 -1.90
C ALA A 483 7.00 4.93 -3.10
N LEU A 484 5.80 4.38 -2.91
CA LEU A 484 4.98 3.81 -3.99
C LEU A 484 4.64 4.85 -5.05
N ARG A 485 4.20 6.05 -4.65
CA ARG A 485 3.88 7.17 -5.57
C ARG A 485 5.11 7.63 -6.35
N ALA A 486 6.26 7.73 -5.70
CA ALA A 486 7.52 8.09 -6.36
C ALA A 486 7.99 7.03 -7.37
N TRP A 487 7.67 5.75 -7.13
CA TRP A 487 8.04 4.66 -8.05
C TRP A 487 7.32 4.78 -9.40
N VAL A 488 6.00 5.03 -9.38
CA VAL A 488 5.16 5.20 -10.60
C VAL A 488 5.73 6.26 -11.55
N VAL A 489 6.24 7.36 -11.00
CA VAL A 489 6.72 8.52 -11.77
C VAL A 489 8.06 8.24 -12.47
N ARG A 490 8.82 7.23 -12.02
CA ARG A 490 10.22 6.99 -12.46
C ARG A 490 10.55 5.53 -12.73
N LEU A 491 9.56 4.75 -13.18
CA LEU A 491 9.73 3.31 -13.42
C LEU A 491 10.94 2.99 -14.31
N GLU A 492 11.24 3.80 -15.33
CA GLU A 492 12.34 3.53 -16.28
C GLU A 492 13.71 3.34 -15.59
N ASP A 493 14.09 4.24 -14.69
CA ASP A 493 15.43 4.29 -14.08
C ASP A 493 15.50 3.89 -12.59
N THR A 494 14.33 3.83 -11.92
CA THR A 494 14.22 3.70 -10.46
C THR A 494 13.61 2.37 -10.03
N HIS A 495 14.18 1.75 -8.99
CA HIS A 495 13.65 0.56 -8.31
C HIS A 495 13.26 0.88 -6.87
N TYR A 496 12.13 0.35 -6.41
CA TYR A 496 11.70 0.45 -5.01
C TYR A 496 12.16 -0.79 -4.22
N ILE A 497 13.08 -0.60 -3.28
CA ILE A 497 13.46 -1.64 -2.31
C ILE A 497 12.54 -1.52 -1.09
N ILE A 498 11.51 -2.36 -1.04
CA ILE A 498 10.61 -2.44 0.11
C ILE A 498 11.31 -3.05 1.33
N GLY A 499 11.00 -2.54 2.52
CA GLY A 499 11.68 -2.89 3.77
C GLY A 499 11.15 -4.10 4.52
N SER A 500 9.96 -4.60 4.19
CA SER A 500 9.39 -5.80 4.82
C SER A 500 8.57 -6.64 3.86
N ALA A 501 8.19 -7.86 4.28
CA ALA A 501 7.36 -8.79 3.52
C ALA A 501 5.88 -8.37 3.48
N ILE A 502 5.65 -7.09 3.19
CA ILE A 502 4.37 -6.40 3.04
C ILE A 502 4.23 -5.94 1.58
N GLY A 503 3.17 -5.20 1.29
CA GLY A 503 2.95 -4.66 -0.05
C GLY A 503 2.37 -5.69 -1.03
N PRO A 504 2.01 -5.24 -2.24
CA PRO A 504 1.41 -6.08 -3.26
C PRO A 504 2.38 -7.18 -3.71
N HIS A 505 1.84 -8.26 -4.27
CA HIS A 505 2.64 -9.23 -5.04
C HIS A 505 3.45 -8.50 -6.12
N PRO A 506 4.75 -8.82 -6.33
CA PRO A 506 5.51 -9.94 -5.77
C PRO A 506 6.30 -9.65 -4.47
N PHE A 507 6.18 -8.47 -3.87
CA PHE A 507 7.05 -8.03 -2.77
C PHE A 507 7.15 -9.00 -1.57
N PRO A 508 6.05 -9.55 -1.01
CA PRO A 508 6.13 -10.51 0.10
C PRO A 508 7.00 -11.73 -0.23
N THR A 509 6.82 -12.30 -1.42
CA THR A 509 7.56 -13.46 -1.93
C THR A 509 9.04 -13.15 -2.14
N ILE A 510 9.38 -11.97 -2.67
CA ILE A 510 10.76 -11.50 -2.85
C ILE A 510 11.47 -11.38 -1.50
N VAL A 511 10.88 -10.62 -0.56
CA VAL A 511 11.49 -10.34 0.74
C VAL A 511 11.66 -11.64 1.55
N ARG A 512 10.65 -12.51 1.57
CA ARG A 512 10.74 -13.85 2.16
C ARG A 512 11.91 -14.63 1.57
N THR A 513 12.07 -14.63 0.26
CA THR A 513 13.12 -15.42 -0.43
C THR A 513 14.52 -14.98 0.01
N PHE A 514 14.79 -13.66 0.07
CA PHE A 514 16.09 -13.17 0.54
C PHE A 514 16.29 -13.29 2.05
N GLN A 515 15.22 -13.26 2.85
CA GLN A 515 15.30 -13.48 4.31
C GLN A 515 15.33 -14.96 4.71
N SER A 516 14.94 -15.90 3.84
CA SER A 516 14.93 -17.35 4.13
C SER A 516 16.31 -17.93 4.49
N VAL A 517 17.39 -17.20 4.20
CA VAL A 517 18.74 -17.52 4.66
C VAL A 517 18.83 -17.66 6.19
N ILE A 518 18.02 -16.91 6.95
CA ILE A 518 17.98 -16.94 8.41
C ILE A 518 17.56 -18.33 8.91
N GLY A 519 16.40 -18.82 8.46
CA GLY A 519 15.89 -20.14 8.84
C GLY A 519 16.70 -21.29 8.26
N ASN A 520 17.21 -21.15 7.03
CA ASN A 520 18.05 -22.17 6.37
C ASN A 520 19.34 -22.41 7.14
N GLU A 521 20.06 -21.34 7.52
CA GLU A 521 21.25 -21.47 8.35
C GLU A 521 20.89 -21.98 9.75
N THR A 522 19.80 -21.51 10.36
CA THR A 522 19.35 -22.00 11.68
C THR A 522 19.09 -23.50 11.67
N LYS A 523 18.42 -24.02 10.63
CA LYS A 523 18.15 -25.45 10.45
C LYS A 523 19.46 -26.25 10.34
N ALA A 524 20.41 -25.80 9.52
CA ALA A 524 21.70 -26.45 9.37
C ALA A 524 22.54 -26.42 10.67
N GLN A 525 22.64 -25.24 11.30
CA GLN A 525 23.48 -25.00 12.48
C GLN A 525 22.94 -25.73 13.73
N LEU A 526 21.62 -25.83 13.91
CA LEU A 526 21.06 -26.61 15.02
C LEU A 526 21.15 -28.12 14.76
N MET A 527 20.98 -28.57 13.52
CA MET A 527 21.21 -29.97 13.15
C MET A 527 22.66 -30.39 13.44
N GLU A 528 23.64 -29.54 13.10
CA GLU A 528 25.06 -29.75 13.44
C GLU A 528 25.30 -29.82 14.96
N LYS A 529 24.70 -28.91 15.74
CA LYS A 529 24.93 -28.79 17.19
C LYS A 529 24.13 -29.77 18.06
N ARG A 530 22.98 -30.25 17.59
CA ARG A 530 21.99 -31.01 18.39
C ARG A 530 21.51 -32.30 17.75
N GLY A 531 21.76 -32.53 16.46
CA GLY A 531 21.28 -33.71 15.72
C GLY A 531 19.75 -33.73 15.53
N LYS A 532 19.06 -32.61 15.77
CA LYS A 532 17.60 -32.47 15.59
C LYS A 532 17.21 -31.06 15.15
N LEU A 533 15.96 -30.92 14.68
CA LEU A 533 15.28 -29.64 14.52
C LEU A 533 14.93 -29.01 15.88
N PRO A 534 14.69 -27.68 15.96
CA PRO A 534 14.20 -27.06 17.19
C PRO A 534 12.76 -27.47 17.47
N ASP A 535 12.39 -27.49 18.75
CA ASP A 535 11.02 -27.75 19.19
C ASP A 535 10.15 -26.48 19.10
N ALA A 536 10.77 -25.30 19.17
CA ALA A 536 10.12 -24.01 18.95
C ALA A 536 11.05 -22.97 18.31
N ILE A 537 10.47 -22.04 17.55
CA ILE A 537 11.16 -20.87 17.00
C ILE A 537 10.32 -19.61 17.24
N VAL A 538 10.98 -18.55 17.70
CA VAL A 538 10.35 -17.29 18.12
C VAL A 538 10.95 -16.10 17.38
N ALA A 539 10.12 -15.18 16.90
CA ALA A 539 10.55 -13.98 16.19
C ALA A 539 9.60 -12.80 16.47
N CYS A 540 10.11 -11.57 16.42
CA CYS A 540 9.28 -10.37 16.57
C CYS A 540 8.56 -10.02 15.26
N VAL A 541 7.34 -9.51 15.35
CA VAL A 541 6.45 -9.25 14.21
C VAL A 541 5.99 -7.81 14.23
N GLY A 542 6.55 -7.01 13.31
CA GLY A 542 5.90 -5.83 12.74
C GLY A 542 5.39 -6.22 11.35
N GLY A 543 5.88 -5.58 10.29
CA GLY A 543 5.65 -6.05 8.91
C GLY A 543 6.20 -7.45 8.55
N GLY A 544 6.78 -8.21 9.49
CA GLY A 544 7.03 -9.66 9.36
C GLY A 544 8.33 -10.17 8.71
N SER A 545 9.22 -9.33 8.16
CA SER A 545 10.36 -9.82 7.35
C SER A 545 11.35 -10.78 8.04
N ASN A 546 11.66 -10.56 9.33
CA ASN A 546 12.55 -11.46 10.07
C ASN A 546 11.85 -12.77 10.44
N ALA A 547 10.59 -12.67 10.91
CA ALA A 547 9.78 -13.81 11.27
C ALA A 547 9.55 -14.74 10.08
N VAL A 548 9.15 -14.21 8.92
CA VAL A 548 8.92 -15.03 7.73
C VAL A 548 10.21 -15.68 7.20
N GLY A 549 11.34 -14.98 7.23
CA GLY A 549 12.65 -15.53 6.83
C GLY A 549 13.20 -16.59 7.79
N MET A 550 12.83 -16.50 9.06
CA MET A 550 13.13 -17.51 10.07
C MET A 550 12.19 -18.72 9.96
N PHE A 551 10.89 -18.49 9.80
CA PHE A 551 9.84 -19.51 9.85
C PHE A 551 9.69 -20.30 8.55
N TYR A 552 9.81 -19.67 7.38
CA TYR A 552 9.51 -20.29 6.09
C TYR A 552 10.27 -21.61 5.84
N PRO A 553 11.58 -21.72 6.14
CA PRO A 553 12.30 -23.00 6.02
C PRO A 553 11.77 -24.14 6.90
N PHE A 554 10.97 -23.84 7.93
CA PHE A 554 10.31 -24.80 8.83
C PHE A 554 8.80 -24.88 8.62
N ALA A 555 8.22 -24.17 7.65
CA ALA A 555 6.77 -24.12 7.43
C ALA A 555 6.16 -25.52 7.21
N ASN A 556 6.91 -26.43 6.57
CA ASN A 556 6.49 -27.82 6.32
C ASN A 556 6.90 -28.82 7.41
N ASP A 557 7.52 -28.38 8.51
CA ASP A 557 7.89 -29.23 9.65
C ASP A 557 6.88 -29.05 10.81
N PRO A 558 5.77 -29.82 10.88
CA PRO A 558 4.71 -29.60 11.87
C PRO A 558 5.14 -29.86 13.33
N SER A 559 6.28 -30.53 13.55
CA SER A 559 6.90 -30.68 14.87
C SER A 559 7.48 -29.37 15.43
N VAL A 560 7.76 -28.39 14.57
CA VAL A 560 8.40 -27.12 14.95
C VAL A 560 7.32 -26.08 15.22
N LYS A 561 7.18 -25.67 16.49
CA LYS A 561 6.27 -24.58 16.89
C LYS A 561 6.79 -23.23 16.37
N LEU A 562 5.92 -22.42 15.79
CA LEU A 562 6.27 -21.07 15.29
C LEU A 562 5.50 -20.03 16.11
N LEU A 563 6.22 -19.13 16.79
CA LEU A 563 5.66 -18.08 17.64
C LEU A 563 6.10 -16.70 17.17
N GLY A 564 5.17 -15.93 16.61
CA GLY A 564 5.36 -14.50 16.38
C GLY A 564 5.03 -13.68 17.64
N VAL A 565 5.84 -12.66 17.95
CA VAL A 565 5.57 -11.73 19.06
C VAL A 565 5.41 -10.31 18.52
N GLU A 566 4.22 -9.76 18.66
CA GLU A 566 3.84 -8.42 18.21
C GLU A 566 4.02 -7.36 19.33
N ALA A 567 4.01 -6.08 18.95
CA ALA A 567 4.04 -5.00 19.92
C ALA A 567 2.65 -4.73 20.52
N GLY A 568 2.50 -5.04 21.80
CA GLY A 568 1.31 -4.77 22.60
C GLY A 568 1.20 -3.33 23.11
N GLY A 569 2.23 -2.49 22.92
CA GLY A 569 2.22 -1.08 23.31
C GLY A 569 1.91 -0.86 24.80
N ASP A 570 0.98 0.05 25.12
CA ASP A 570 0.50 0.24 26.50
C ASP A 570 -0.46 -0.92 26.94
N GLY A 571 -0.98 -1.72 26.01
CA GLY A 571 -1.82 -2.91 26.25
C GLY A 571 -2.78 -3.23 25.09
N VAL A 572 -3.06 -4.52 24.83
CA VAL A 572 -3.98 -4.94 23.74
C VAL A 572 -5.45 -4.57 23.96
N ASP A 573 -5.83 -4.30 25.20
CA ASP A 573 -7.17 -3.79 25.56
C ASP A 573 -7.29 -2.26 25.40
N THR A 574 -6.28 -1.61 24.84
CA THR A 574 -6.22 -0.16 24.59
C THR A 574 -6.04 0.13 23.10
N GLU A 575 -6.38 1.33 22.63
CA GLU A 575 -6.09 1.74 21.25
C GLU A 575 -4.59 1.92 20.95
N ARG A 576 -3.71 1.82 21.97
CA ARG A 576 -2.29 2.13 21.88
C ARG A 576 -1.43 0.86 21.81
N HIS A 577 -1.54 0.16 20.69
CA HIS A 577 -0.73 -1.02 20.37
C HIS A 577 -0.43 -1.14 18.87
N SER A 578 0.37 -2.15 18.48
CA SER A 578 0.62 -2.57 17.10
C SER A 578 0.43 -4.09 16.92
N ALA A 579 -0.46 -4.69 17.71
CA ALA A 579 -0.71 -6.13 17.76
C ALA A 579 -1.69 -6.60 16.67
N THR A 580 -1.29 -6.46 15.41
CA THR A 580 -2.14 -6.61 14.22
C THR A 580 -2.78 -8.00 14.05
N LEU A 581 -2.05 -9.09 14.27
CA LEU A 581 -2.55 -10.47 14.21
C LEU A 581 -3.33 -10.87 15.49
N THR A 582 -3.08 -10.19 16.60
CA THR A 582 -3.73 -10.43 17.90
C THR A 582 -5.09 -9.75 18.01
N ALA A 583 -5.19 -8.48 17.58
CA ALA A 583 -6.37 -7.62 17.78
C ALA A 583 -6.98 -7.06 16.47
N GLY A 584 -6.32 -7.22 15.32
CA GLY A 584 -6.79 -6.71 14.04
C GLY A 584 -7.84 -7.57 13.35
N SER A 585 -8.34 -7.04 12.23
CA SER A 585 -9.32 -7.71 11.36
C SER A 585 -8.79 -7.82 9.92
N LYS A 586 -9.49 -8.56 9.06
CA LYS A 586 -9.08 -8.73 7.66
C LYS A 586 -9.41 -7.45 6.88
N GLY A 587 -8.46 -6.97 6.09
CA GLY A 587 -8.61 -5.77 5.28
C GLY A 587 -7.53 -5.64 4.21
N VAL A 588 -7.45 -4.46 3.61
CA VAL A 588 -6.48 -4.09 2.58
C VAL A 588 -5.74 -2.82 3.01
N LEU A 589 -4.41 -2.86 2.96
CA LEU A 589 -3.51 -1.77 3.31
C LEU A 589 -2.28 -1.83 2.39
N HIS A 590 -1.76 -0.70 1.93
CA HIS A 590 -0.51 -0.64 1.15
C HIS A 590 -0.42 -1.63 -0.04
N GLY A 591 -1.54 -1.93 -0.72
CA GLY A 591 -1.53 -2.81 -1.89
C GLY A 591 -1.83 -4.29 -1.65
N VAL A 592 -2.14 -4.71 -0.41
CA VAL A 592 -2.26 -6.14 -0.08
C VAL A 592 -3.40 -6.45 0.88
N ARG A 593 -4.11 -7.56 0.63
CA ARG A 593 -5.10 -8.13 1.55
C ARG A 593 -4.41 -8.89 2.67
N THR A 594 -4.62 -8.49 3.92
CA THR A 594 -3.91 -9.00 5.10
C THR A 594 -4.70 -8.71 6.39
N TYR A 595 -4.15 -9.01 7.56
CA TYR A 595 -4.65 -8.47 8.82
C TYR A 595 -4.20 -7.02 9.01
N VAL A 596 -5.12 -6.17 9.46
CA VAL A 596 -4.90 -4.74 9.70
C VAL A 596 -5.57 -4.26 11.00
N LEU A 597 -4.98 -3.25 11.62
CA LEU A 597 -5.59 -2.49 12.71
C LEU A 597 -6.48 -1.39 12.10
N GLN A 598 -7.79 -1.56 12.22
CA GLN A 598 -8.80 -0.68 11.63
C GLN A 598 -10.06 -0.62 12.48
N ASN A 599 -10.84 0.44 12.31
CA ASN A 599 -12.17 0.58 12.90
C ASN A 599 -13.26 -0.12 12.06
N GLU A 600 -14.50 -0.12 12.57
CA GLU A 600 -15.67 -0.72 11.91
C GLU A 600 -16.05 -0.11 10.55
N HIS A 601 -15.47 1.03 10.17
CA HIS A 601 -15.68 1.68 8.87
C HIS A 601 -14.54 1.41 7.88
N GLY A 602 -13.61 0.51 8.22
CA GLY A 602 -12.44 0.19 7.41
C GLY A 602 -11.43 1.33 7.31
N GLN A 603 -11.41 2.25 8.29
CA GLN A 603 -10.37 3.27 8.42
C GLN A 603 -9.23 2.70 9.26
N ILE A 604 -8.00 2.90 8.80
CA ILE A 604 -6.79 2.36 9.42
C ILE A 604 -6.50 3.15 10.70
N ASN A 605 -6.38 2.45 11.82
CA ASN A 605 -6.07 3.07 13.11
C ASN A 605 -4.61 3.53 13.13
N ASP A 606 -4.33 4.59 13.90
CA ASP A 606 -2.96 4.89 14.29
C ASP A 606 -2.48 3.85 15.32
N THR A 607 -1.17 3.64 15.38
CA THR A 607 -0.55 2.57 16.17
C THR A 607 0.37 3.11 17.27
N HIS A 608 0.78 2.21 18.17
CA HIS A 608 1.77 2.55 19.18
C HIS A 608 2.70 1.36 19.49
N SER A 609 3.98 1.68 19.62
CA SER A 609 4.97 0.89 20.37
C SER A 609 6.15 1.79 20.74
N VAL A 610 6.87 1.43 21.81
CA VAL A 610 8.22 1.95 22.08
C VAL A 610 9.23 1.55 20.99
N SER A 611 8.91 0.55 20.17
CA SER A 611 9.74 0.09 19.05
C SER A 611 9.22 0.56 17.69
N ALA A 612 9.84 1.59 17.12
CA ALA A 612 9.53 2.13 15.79
C ALA A 612 9.71 1.15 14.61
N GLY A 613 10.22 -0.07 14.84
CA GLY A 613 10.29 -1.14 13.84
C GLY A 613 9.11 -2.13 13.91
N LEU A 614 8.31 -2.07 14.97
CA LEU A 614 7.06 -2.82 15.15
C LEU A 614 5.81 -1.93 15.04
N ASP A 615 5.96 -0.60 15.13
CA ASP A 615 4.90 0.41 15.01
C ASP A 615 4.35 0.49 13.57
N TYR A 616 3.45 -0.44 13.23
CA TYR A 616 2.87 -0.59 11.90
C TYR A 616 1.47 -1.26 11.95
N PRO A 617 0.41 -0.68 11.37
CA PRO A 617 -0.97 -1.20 11.44
C PRO A 617 -1.26 -2.43 10.57
N GLY A 618 -0.27 -2.97 9.86
CA GLY A 618 -0.45 -4.13 8.98
C GLY A 618 0.54 -5.25 9.29
N VAL A 619 0.46 -6.34 8.51
CA VAL A 619 1.39 -7.46 8.61
C VAL A 619 1.54 -8.18 7.26
N GLY A 620 2.62 -8.95 7.07
CA GLY A 620 2.84 -9.68 5.83
C GLY A 620 1.79 -10.78 5.58
N PRO A 621 1.28 -10.95 4.35
CA PRO A 621 0.14 -11.82 4.05
C PRO A 621 0.41 -13.32 4.32
N GLU A 622 1.66 -13.77 4.24
CA GLU A 622 2.03 -15.16 4.56
C GLU A 622 1.94 -15.44 6.08
N LEU A 623 2.20 -14.44 6.94
CA LEU A 623 1.97 -14.56 8.39
C LEU A 623 0.47 -14.58 8.71
N SER A 624 -0.32 -13.73 8.03
CA SER A 624 -1.79 -13.78 8.08
C SER A 624 -2.33 -15.15 7.70
N SER A 625 -1.77 -15.78 6.65
CA SER A 625 -2.10 -17.15 6.24
C SER A 625 -1.78 -18.17 7.33
N TRP A 626 -0.57 -18.10 7.93
CA TRP A 626 -0.17 -19.02 9.01
C TRP A 626 -0.93 -18.82 10.32
N LYS A 627 -1.48 -17.63 10.57
CA LYS A 627 -2.43 -17.41 11.67
C LYS A 627 -3.73 -18.17 11.42
N ASP A 628 -4.32 -17.99 10.24
CA ASP A 628 -5.66 -18.51 9.92
C ASP A 628 -5.72 -20.02 9.69
N ASN A 629 -4.64 -20.62 9.20
CA ASN A 629 -4.50 -22.09 9.13
C ASN A 629 -3.83 -22.69 10.39
N GLU A 630 -3.65 -21.89 11.43
CA GLU A 630 -3.02 -22.25 12.72
C GLU A 630 -1.57 -22.76 12.66
N ARG A 631 -0.87 -22.67 11.51
CA ARG A 631 0.54 -23.08 11.40
C ARG A 631 1.48 -22.31 12.32
N ALA A 632 1.18 -21.03 12.58
CA ALA A 632 1.91 -20.20 13.54
C ALA A 632 0.93 -19.59 14.56
N LYS A 633 1.43 -19.38 15.79
CA LYS A 633 0.71 -18.66 16.83
C LYS A 633 1.34 -17.28 17.03
N PHE A 634 0.51 -16.32 17.40
CA PHE A 634 0.91 -14.93 17.58
C PHE A 634 0.43 -14.44 18.95
N VAL A 635 1.28 -13.68 19.62
CA VAL A 635 1.02 -13.08 20.94
C VAL A 635 1.56 -11.65 20.96
N ALA A 636 1.02 -10.81 21.83
CA ALA A 636 1.53 -9.46 22.04
C ALA A 636 2.41 -9.37 23.29
N ALA A 637 3.44 -8.52 23.25
CA ALA A 637 4.20 -8.10 24.42
C ALA A 637 4.12 -6.57 24.57
N THR A 638 3.71 -6.07 25.73
CA THR A 638 3.64 -4.62 26.02
C THR A 638 5.03 -3.99 26.06
N ASP A 639 5.10 -2.66 25.97
CA ASP A 639 6.37 -1.93 26.00
C ASP A 639 7.15 -2.20 27.31
N ALA A 640 6.46 -2.37 28.44
CA ALA A 640 7.08 -2.79 29.71
C ALA A 640 7.66 -4.22 29.64
N GLN A 641 6.94 -5.17 29.01
CA GLN A 641 7.41 -6.53 28.78
C GLN A 641 8.60 -6.57 27.82
N ALA A 642 8.60 -5.74 26.77
CA ALA A 642 9.73 -5.56 25.87
C ALA A 642 10.96 -4.99 26.61
N PHE A 643 10.78 -4.01 27.51
CA PHE A 643 11.87 -3.49 28.34
C PHE A 643 12.43 -4.57 29.29
N LEU A 644 11.60 -5.47 29.81
CA LEU A 644 12.08 -6.63 30.57
C LEU A 644 12.89 -7.59 29.69
N GLY A 645 12.46 -7.87 28.45
CA GLY A 645 13.24 -8.65 27.48
C GLY A 645 14.59 -8.00 27.13
N PHE A 646 14.62 -6.67 26.98
CA PHE A 646 15.83 -5.89 26.72
C PHE A 646 16.81 -5.97 27.90
N LYS A 647 16.31 -5.73 29.12
CA LYS A 647 17.06 -5.85 30.37
C LYS A 647 17.67 -7.23 30.52
N LEU A 648 16.85 -8.28 30.40
CA LEU A 648 17.29 -9.65 30.66
C LEU A 648 18.39 -10.10 29.69
N LEU A 649 18.30 -9.82 28.38
CA LEU A 649 19.40 -10.17 27.47
C LEU A 649 20.67 -9.37 27.78
N SER A 650 20.53 -8.09 28.13
CA SER A 650 21.67 -7.22 28.46
C SER A 650 22.40 -7.67 29.72
N GLU A 651 21.67 -7.98 30.80
CA GLU A 651 22.24 -8.35 32.12
C GLU A 651 22.66 -9.83 32.20
N LEU A 652 22.01 -10.72 31.44
CA LEU A 652 22.31 -12.17 31.45
C LEU A 652 23.33 -12.57 30.39
N GLU A 653 23.23 -12.08 29.15
CA GLU A 653 24.09 -12.52 28.04
C GLU A 653 25.09 -11.44 27.58
N GLY A 654 25.02 -10.22 28.11
CA GLY A 654 25.90 -9.12 27.72
C GLY A 654 25.63 -8.60 26.30
N ILE A 655 24.44 -8.86 25.77
CA ILE A 655 24.03 -8.47 24.42
C ILE A 655 22.89 -7.46 24.53
N ILE A 656 23.07 -6.26 23.95
CA ILE A 656 22.04 -5.21 23.92
C ILE A 656 21.16 -5.44 22.66
N PRO A 657 19.92 -5.95 22.80
CA PRO A 657 19.07 -6.26 21.66
C PRO A 657 18.42 -4.99 21.11
N ALA A 658 18.02 -4.99 19.84
CA ALA A 658 17.07 -3.99 19.37
C ALA A 658 15.72 -4.16 20.08
N LEU A 659 15.00 -3.07 20.35
CA LEU A 659 13.69 -3.12 21.04
C LEU A 659 12.67 -4.00 20.31
N GLU A 660 12.76 -4.11 18.98
CA GLU A 660 11.98 -5.05 18.16
C GLU A 660 12.23 -6.49 18.65
N SER A 661 13.50 -6.86 18.76
CA SER A 661 13.92 -8.21 19.19
C SER A 661 13.61 -8.47 20.67
N ALA A 662 13.60 -7.43 21.49
CA ALA A 662 13.27 -7.51 22.92
C ALA A 662 11.85 -8.04 23.18
N HIS A 663 10.88 -7.71 22.32
CA HIS A 663 9.55 -8.33 22.32
C HIS A 663 9.64 -9.85 22.09
N GLY A 664 10.36 -10.27 21.04
CA GLY A 664 10.60 -11.69 20.73
C GLY A 664 11.31 -12.44 21.86
N ILE A 665 12.26 -11.79 22.54
CA ILE A 665 12.97 -12.33 23.71
C ILE A 665 12.02 -12.55 24.88
N TYR A 666 11.16 -11.58 25.21
CA TYR A 666 10.17 -11.74 26.28
C TYR A 666 9.24 -12.93 26.01
N GLY A 667 8.60 -12.98 24.84
CA GLY A 667 7.72 -14.09 24.47
C GLY A 667 8.42 -15.45 24.41
N ALA A 668 9.71 -15.48 24.03
CA ALA A 668 10.53 -16.68 24.06
C ALA A 668 10.83 -17.18 25.47
N ILE A 669 11.09 -16.29 26.43
CA ILE A 669 11.32 -16.65 27.84
C ILE A 669 10.05 -17.24 28.45
N GLU A 670 8.88 -16.62 28.21
CA GLU A 670 7.60 -17.15 28.69
C GLU A 670 7.26 -18.50 28.05
N LEU A 671 7.51 -18.69 26.75
CA LEU A 671 7.36 -20.00 26.12
C LEU A 671 8.35 -21.03 26.69
N ALA A 672 9.63 -20.68 26.84
CA ALA A 672 10.67 -21.58 27.35
C ALA A 672 10.36 -22.12 28.75
N LYS A 673 9.80 -21.29 29.65
CA LYS A 673 9.32 -21.69 31.00
C LYS A 673 8.27 -22.81 30.97
N THR A 674 7.49 -22.93 29.91
CA THR A 674 6.46 -23.98 29.74
C THR A 674 6.99 -25.26 29.08
N MET A 675 8.22 -25.22 28.56
CA MET A 675 8.86 -26.30 27.80
C MET A 675 9.82 -27.13 28.68
N LYS A 676 10.17 -28.33 28.21
CA LYS A 676 11.07 -29.24 28.93
C LYS A 676 12.55 -28.87 28.74
N LYS A 677 13.39 -29.23 29.70
CA LYS A 677 14.85 -28.91 29.71
C LYS A 677 15.68 -29.56 28.60
N ASP A 678 15.13 -30.56 27.91
CA ASP A 678 15.72 -31.23 26.76
C ASP A 678 15.19 -30.73 25.40
N GLU A 679 14.14 -29.92 25.42
CA GLU A 679 13.61 -29.20 24.25
C GLU A 679 14.50 -27.98 23.93
N ASP A 680 14.59 -27.62 22.65
CA ASP A 680 15.42 -26.53 22.12
C ASP A 680 14.54 -25.46 21.45
N LEU A 681 14.69 -24.20 21.90
CA LEU A 681 13.99 -23.03 21.40
C LEU A 681 14.98 -22.06 20.74
N VAL A 682 14.68 -21.58 19.53
CA VAL A 682 15.51 -20.58 18.83
C VAL A 682 14.82 -19.22 18.76
N ILE A 683 15.51 -18.16 19.17
CA ILE A 683 15.10 -16.76 19.06
C ILE A 683 15.78 -16.12 17.84
N CYS A 684 15.00 -15.50 16.96
CA CYS A 684 15.53 -14.61 15.92
C CYS A 684 15.92 -13.26 16.53
N LEU A 685 17.20 -13.09 16.88
CA LEU A 685 17.73 -11.81 17.37
C LEU A 685 17.96 -10.87 16.17
N SER A 686 16.88 -10.22 15.75
CA SER A 686 16.73 -9.60 14.43
C SER A 686 17.58 -8.33 14.18
N GLY A 687 18.16 -7.75 15.23
CA GLY A 687 18.99 -6.54 15.20
C GLY A 687 19.55 -6.15 16.57
N ARG A 688 20.57 -5.29 16.58
CA ARG A 688 21.22 -4.77 17.81
C ARG A 688 20.65 -3.43 18.29
N GLY A 689 20.75 -3.19 19.59
CA GLY A 689 20.12 -2.07 20.30
C GLY A 689 20.85 -0.74 20.30
N ASP A 690 21.97 -0.57 19.58
CA ASP A 690 22.70 0.71 19.53
C ASP A 690 21.79 1.91 19.20
N LYS A 691 20.81 1.71 18.32
CA LYS A 691 19.84 2.73 17.91
C LYS A 691 18.83 3.09 19.01
N ASP A 692 18.60 2.19 19.95
CA ASP A 692 17.53 2.25 20.94
C ASP A 692 18.01 2.77 22.30
N VAL A 693 19.32 2.81 22.56
CA VAL A 693 19.88 3.20 23.88
C VAL A 693 19.34 4.56 24.36
N GLN A 694 19.22 5.55 23.47
CA GLN A 694 18.64 6.85 23.82
C GLN A 694 17.14 6.73 24.16
N SER A 695 16.35 6.07 23.31
CA SER A 695 14.92 5.86 23.56
C SER A 695 14.66 5.04 24.83
N VAL A 696 15.51 4.07 25.14
CA VAL A 696 15.48 3.34 26.41
C VAL A 696 15.77 4.28 27.58
N ALA A 697 16.80 5.13 27.49
CA ALA A 697 17.11 6.10 28.54
C ALA A 697 15.96 7.11 28.76
N ASP A 698 15.29 7.55 27.70
CA ASP A 698 14.19 8.52 27.74
C ASP A 698 12.89 7.91 28.31
N GLU A 699 12.58 6.65 28.00
CA GLU A 699 11.35 5.95 28.44
C GLU A 699 11.51 5.17 29.75
N LEU A 700 12.74 4.84 30.17
CA LEU A 700 13.00 4.11 31.42
C LEU A 700 12.40 4.79 32.67
N PRO A 701 12.35 6.13 32.82
CA PRO A 701 11.62 6.78 33.92
C PRO A 701 10.12 6.45 33.99
N LYS A 702 9.48 6.11 32.85
CA LYS A 702 8.06 5.70 32.75
C LYS A 702 7.89 4.18 32.97
N LEU A 703 8.71 3.37 32.30
CA LEU A 703 8.55 1.91 32.24
C LEU A 703 9.33 1.16 33.32
N GLY A 704 10.50 1.66 33.69
CA GLY A 704 11.41 1.07 34.69
C GLY A 704 10.77 0.75 36.06
N PRO A 705 9.95 1.64 36.64
CA PRO A 705 9.23 1.36 37.89
C PRO A 705 8.29 0.14 37.82
N GLN A 706 7.76 -0.19 36.63
CA GLN A 706 6.85 -1.31 36.43
C GLN A 706 7.57 -2.67 36.44
N ILE A 707 8.86 -2.68 36.11
CA ILE A 707 9.69 -3.90 35.94
C ILE A 707 10.88 -3.96 36.91
N GLY A 708 10.95 -3.05 37.89
CA GLY A 708 12.06 -2.95 38.85
C GLY A 708 13.40 -2.71 38.15
N TRP A 709 13.48 -1.71 37.27
CA TRP A 709 14.70 -1.34 36.57
C TRP A 709 14.91 0.17 36.64
N ASP A 710 16.06 0.59 37.18
CA ASP A 710 16.45 1.99 37.29
C ASP A 710 17.95 2.10 36.97
N LEU A 711 18.27 2.94 35.99
CA LEU A 711 19.63 3.21 35.53
C LEU A 711 19.97 4.71 35.60
N ARG A 712 19.15 5.50 36.31
CA ARG A 712 19.38 6.93 36.49
C ARG A 712 20.65 7.13 37.33
N PHE A 713 21.52 8.02 36.85
CA PHE A 713 22.80 8.40 37.47
C PHE A 713 22.75 9.84 38.02
#